data_AF-A0A9E4XI12-F1
#
_entry.id   AF-A0A9E4XI12-F1
#
_cell.length_a   1.000
_cell.length_b   1.000
_cell.length_c   1.000
_cell.angle_alpha   90.00
_cell.angle_beta   90.00
_cell.angle_gamma   90.00
#
_symmetry.space_group_name_H-M   'P 1'
#
loop_
_entity.id
_entity.type
_entity.pdbx_description
1 polymer ?
#
loop_
_entity_poly.entity_id
_entity_poly.type
_entity_poly.pdbx_seq_one_letter_code
_entity_poly.pdbx_strand_id
1 'polypeptide(L)'
;MRNLLAALLAGLFLVLFLAAVTLNQVVETASDPEVIIGMVNGAGAYDYVYDHIVANLVHDTVERGFEVNSGLGESSAPTVLSFDDPDAAAVAILGLIETLVPREYVKEKFEEGLHDLAPYLRGETDEFTIDLEVQERVRAVPEAVRALVADLKLTEQVVDDLLVPQIAEFSSLISSDALGIAFTRQEIEETTRAVFAPDWLEGQFFGAIDEITPYFAGDADSFNVVLQFDDRVVIIGEILKDKLAREDTLYNLVFAQVIDPLIQQTVAQSTSVGFGISLTEQEVVDAFEVIAPRAWVREQGDGVIDALIDYMVGNADELEYTLELTDRKTAATFQLQVLARQKLKTTLDAIPACDSPAAVVGAGQDLAARQLPRCIAGGQTAIDLALRTFGPIMDAQVESFVGTQVPSQLTYSLADFESQVGGGLETVKDLRRRVIDGVSFTEQDLIDALAIENDPASRVDAEALLQVLAAGVVITEKNITDNLIPSAVQQLDDVRGYVNRGLSLRWLLWVLVLMPLIAIGFIGGRGWAGRLKWAGGVAAVCALIVYSGIAVGWSFIDVATDYIPDYEANLSAEFRANYPRLTVELVSDEPVERLQRALDSWQRGWRNQTVPWMFAGIVVFAAGAAWPRVNTWRGGRTPPLPPLSKSGDPVPSPSTESDPKIPSENVVGAPVTDENPNEDGVADEATVNEPDSGAGSKPESGSST
;
A
#
# COMPACT_ATOMS: atom_id res chain seq x y z
N MET A 1 37.24 71.72 -9.35
CA MET A 1 37.97 70.49 -9.74
C MET A 1 37.92 69.43 -8.64
N ARG A 2 38.85 69.35 -7.66
CA ARG A 2 38.95 68.21 -6.70
C ARG A 2 37.63 67.63 -6.18
N ASN A 3 36.73 68.45 -5.62
CA ASN A 3 35.45 67.99 -5.08
C ASN A 3 34.50 67.41 -6.17
N LEU A 4 34.54 67.96 -7.38
CA LEU A 4 33.76 67.52 -8.55
C LEU A 4 34.29 66.18 -9.08
N LEU A 5 35.62 66.01 -9.08
CA LEU A 5 36.30 64.76 -9.42
C LEU A 5 36.01 63.67 -8.39
N ALA A 6 35.98 64.01 -7.09
CA ALA A 6 35.56 63.10 -6.03
C ALA A 6 34.07 62.69 -6.14
N ALA A 7 33.18 63.60 -6.56
CA ALA A 7 31.78 63.29 -6.81
C ALA A 7 31.57 62.34 -8.01
N LEU A 8 32.31 62.54 -9.11
CA LEU A 8 32.29 61.61 -10.25
C LEU A 8 32.80 60.21 -9.86
N LEU A 9 33.88 60.14 -9.07
CA LEU A 9 34.38 58.87 -8.54
C LEU A 9 33.39 58.22 -7.55
N ALA A 10 32.64 58.99 -6.77
CA ALA A 10 31.58 58.46 -5.91
C ALA A 10 30.40 57.87 -6.72
N GLY A 11 30.06 58.48 -7.86
CA GLY A 11 29.11 57.90 -8.81
C GLY A 11 29.61 56.58 -9.43
N LEU A 12 30.89 56.52 -9.82
CA LEU A 12 31.53 55.28 -10.27
C LEU A 12 31.56 54.21 -9.17
N PHE A 13 31.89 54.58 -7.93
CA PHE A 13 31.85 53.68 -6.77
C PHE A 13 30.44 53.13 -6.55
N LEU A 14 29.39 53.96 -6.62
CA LEU A 14 28.00 53.53 -6.47
C LEU A 14 27.63 52.43 -7.48
N VAL A 15 27.94 52.64 -8.77
CA VAL A 15 27.63 51.69 -9.85
C VAL A 15 28.41 50.38 -9.68
N LEU A 16 29.71 50.47 -9.38
CA LEU A 16 30.54 49.28 -9.17
C LEU A 16 30.15 48.52 -7.89
N PHE A 17 29.76 49.22 -6.82
CA PHE A 17 29.30 48.61 -5.58
C PHE A 17 27.95 47.90 -5.75
N LEU A 18 26.99 48.52 -6.45
CA LEU A 18 25.73 47.87 -6.83
C LEU A 18 26.00 46.60 -7.65
N ALA A 19 26.80 46.71 -8.72
CA ALA A 19 27.12 45.58 -9.58
C ALA A 19 27.83 44.45 -8.82
N ALA A 20 28.76 44.78 -7.92
CA ALA A 20 29.44 43.79 -7.09
C ALA A 20 28.48 43.10 -6.12
N VAL A 21 27.58 43.82 -5.45
CA VAL A 21 26.60 43.23 -4.52
C VAL A 21 25.57 42.35 -5.24
N THR A 22 25.11 42.74 -6.43
CA THR A 22 24.23 41.88 -7.26
C THR A 22 24.95 40.63 -7.76
N LEU A 23 26.18 40.75 -8.28
CA LEU A 23 26.98 39.59 -8.70
C LEU A 23 27.30 38.65 -7.52
N ASN A 24 27.56 39.22 -6.33
CA ASN A 24 27.84 38.45 -5.12
C ASN A 24 26.59 37.64 -4.68
N GLN A 25 25.40 38.25 -4.64
CA GLN A 25 24.14 37.53 -4.36
C GLN A 25 23.87 36.44 -5.40
N VAL A 26 24.03 36.70 -6.69
CA VAL A 26 23.76 35.69 -7.74
C VAL A 26 24.71 34.50 -7.62
N VAL A 27 25.99 34.73 -7.32
CA VAL A 27 26.95 33.63 -7.06
C VAL A 27 26.60 32.88 -5.78
N GLU A 28 26.25 33.57 -4.69
CA GLU A 28 25.85 32.92 -3.42
C GLU A 28 24.58 32.09 -3.59
N THR A 29 23.58 32.55 -4.35
CA THR A 29 22.35 31.79 -4.65
C THR A 29 22.63 30.44 -5.33
N ALA A 30 23.77 30.31 -6.02
CA ALA A 30 24.20 29.10 -6.73
C ALA A 30 25.38 28.36 -6.04
N SER A 31 25.78 28.75 -4.82
CA SER A 31 26.93 28.15 -4.13
C SER A 31 26.84 28.11 -2.59
N ASP A 32 25.84 28.76 -2.00
CA ASP A 32 25.59 28.87 -0.57
C ASP A 32 24.16 28.36 -0.28
N PRO A 33 24.00 27.15 0.30
CA PRO A 33 22.71 26.49 0.44
C PRO A 33 21.75 27.26 1.35
N GLU A 34 22.28 28.01 2.31
CA GLU A 34 21.55 28.91 3.22
C GLU A 34 20.61 29.88 2.48
N VAL A 35 20.98 30.29 1.26
CA VAL A 35 20.15 31.18 0.44
C VAL A 35 18.89 30.47 -0.05
N ILE A 36 19.01 29.22 -0.52
CA ILE A 36 17.89 28.43 -1.02
C ILE A 36 17.04 27.93 0.15
N ILE A 37 17.68 27.41 1.20
CA ILE A 37 17.04 26.99 2.46
C ILE A 37 16.24 28.16 3.07
N GLY A 38 16.80 29.36 3.10
CA GLY A 38 16.13 30.59 3.56
C GLY A 38 15.02 31.11 2.63
N MET A 39 14.99 30.71 1.36
CA MET A 39 13.86 30.95 0.44
C MET A 39 12.71 29.96 0.69
N VAL A 40 13.01 28.67 0.76
CA VAL A 40 12.01 27.58 0.93
C VAL A 40 11.33 27.68 2.31
N ASN A 41 12.11 27.81 3.38
CA ASN A 41 11.57 28.12 4.72
C ASN A 41 10.88 29.49 4.76
N GLY A 42 11.42 30.49 4.04
CA GLY A 42 10.87 31.85 4.00
C GLY A 42 9.48 31.95 3.34
N ALA A 43 9.12 30.99 2.50
CA ALA A 43 7.79 30.83 1.92
C ALA A 43 6.82 30.00 2.79
N GLY A 44 7.33 29.22 3.74
CA GLY A 44 6.57 28.13 4.37
C GLY A 44 6.19 27.06 3.35
N ALA A 45 7.14 26.65 2.50
CA ALA A 45 6.87 25.76 1.38
C ALA A 45 6.52 24.32 1.80
N TYR A 46 7.15 23.80 2.86
CA TYR A 46 6.86 22.45 3.38
C TYR A 46 5.42 22.35 3.87
N ASP A 47 4.98 23.28 4.73
CA ASP A 47 3.61 23.32 5.25
C ASP A 47 2.58 23.49 4.12
N TYR A 48 2.88 24.32 3.12
CA TYR A 48 2.04 24.44 1.93
C TYR A 48 1.91 23.12 1.16
N VAL A 49 3.02 22.41 0.94
CA VAL A 49 3.02 21.13 0.23
C VAL A 49 2.21 20.10 0.99
N TYR A 50 2.35 19.97 2.32
CA TYR A 50 1.57 19.01 3.10
C TYR A 50 0.10 19.43 3.20
N ASP A 51 -0.15 20.63 3.74
CA ASP A 51 -1.48 21.10 4.15
C ASP A 51 -2.41 21.41 2.95
N HIS A 52 -1.85 21.67 1.75
CA HIS A 52 -2.63 22.08 0.57
C HIS A 52 -2.39 21.17 -0.65
N ILE A 53 -1.15 20.79 -0.98
CA ILE A 53 -0.88 19.97 -2.17
C ILE A 53 -1.16 18.49 -1.92
N VAL A 54 -0.56 17.89 -0.89
CA VAL A 54 -0.76 16.49 -0.51
C VAL A 54 -2.18 16.29 0.03
N ALA A 55 -2.68 17.20 0.88
CA ALA A 55 -4.04 17.16 1.40
C ALA A 55 -5.11 17.10 0.29
N ASN A 56 -5.06 18.01 -0.69
CA ASN A 56 -6.02 18.00 -1.80
C ASN A 56 -5.80 16.80 -2.74
N LEU A 57 -4.55 16.38 -2.99
CA LEU A 57 -4.26 15.18 -3.80
C LEU A 57 -4.86 13.91 -3.18
N VAL A 58 -4.75 13.75 -1.86
CA VAL A 58 -5.33 12.61 -1.15
C VAL A 58 -6.85 12.68 -1.20
N HIS A 59 -7.46 13.82 -0.86
CA HIS A 59 -8.92 13.97 -0.95
C HIS A 59 -9.46 13.68 -2.36
N ASP A 60 -8.85 14.23 -3.42
CA ASP A 60 -9.27 13.97 -4.80
C ASP A 60 -9.12 12.49 -5.19
N THR A 61 -8.05 11.83 -4.73
CA THR A 61 -7.81 10.40 -5.00
C THR A 61 -8.83 9.51 -4.27
N VAL A 62 -9.15 9.84 -3.02
CA VAL A 62 -10.09 9.10 -2.17
C VAL A 62 -11.54 9.32 -2.61
N GLU A 63 -11.91 10.55 -3.00
CA GLU A 63 -13.24 10.88 -3.56
C GLU A 63 -13.49 10.21 -4.93
N ARG A 64 -12.42 9.92 -5.70
CA ARG A 64 -12.50 9.16 -6.96
C ARG A 64 -12.56 7.64 -6.74
N GLY A 65 -12.00 7.14 -5.63
CA GLY A 65 -11.82 5.71 -5.38
C GLY A 65 -10.72 5.07 -6.22
N PHE A 66 -10.48 3.77 -5.99
CA PHE A 66 -9.43 3.00 -6.65
C PHE A 66 -10.01 1.99 -7.64
N GLU A 67 -9.73 2.17 -8.94
CA GLU A 67 -10.10 1.21 -9.99
C GLU A 67 -9.21 -0.05 -9.90
N VAL A 68 -9.81 -1.18 -9.51
CA VAL A 68 -9.19 -2.49 -9.44
C VAL A 68 -9.69 -3.34 -10.61
N ASN A 69 -8.77 -3.86 -11.44
CA ASN A 69 -9.08 -4.90 -12.39
C ASN A 69 -8.94 -6.27 -11.69
N SER A 70 -10.02 -7.05 -11.64
CA SER A 70 -10.06 -8.36 -10.99
C SER A 70 -9.35 -9.47 -11.77
N GLY A 71 -9.04 -9.25 -13.05
CA GLY A 71 -8.46 -10.26 -13.94
C GLY A 71 -9.41 -11.40 -14.33
N LEU A 72 -10.65 -11.41 -13.81
CA LEU A 72 -11.68 -12.39 -14.16
C LEU A 72 -12.30 -12.07 -15.53
N GLY A 73 -11.52 -12.35 -16.58
CA GLY A 73 -11.89 -12.22 -17.99
C GLY A 73 -11.60 -10.84 -18.61
N GLU A 74 -11.26 -10.82 -19.90
CA GLU A 74 -10.91 -9.60 -20.68
C GLU A 74 -12.07 -8.58 -20.86
N SER A 75 -13.21 -8.79 -20.20
CA SER A 75 -14.47 -8.04 -20.42
C SER A 75 -15.22 -7.68 -19.12
N SER A 76 -14.73 -8.05 -17.94
CA SER A 76 -15.27 -7.53 -16.68
C SER A 76 -14.90 -6.05 -16.54
N ALA A 77 -15.83 -5.24 -16.02
CA ALA A 77 -15.58 -3.82 -15.82
C ALA A 77 -14.64 -3.61 -14.61
N PRO A 78 -13.75 -2.60 -14.63
CA PRO A 78 -12.94 -2.27 -13.46
C PRO A 78 -13.86 -1.99 -12.27
N THR A 79 -13.58 -2.65 -11.16
CA THR A 79 -14.34 -2.53 -9.92
C THR A 79 -13.72 -1.38 -9.13
N VAL A 80 -14.53 -0.37 -8.78
CA VAL A 80 -14.04 0.78 -8.00
C VAL A 80 -14.17 0.46 -6.52
N LEU A 81 -13.04 0.29 -5.83
CA LEU A 81 -13.00 0.29 -4.37
C LEU A 81 -13.33 1.71 -3.87
N SER A 82 -14.39 1.81 -3.07
CA SER A 82 -14.88 3.06 -2.50
C SER A 82 -14.72 3.10 -0.98
N PHE A 83 -14.82 4.30 -0.40
CA PHE A 83 -14.74 4.51 1.05
C PHE A 83 -16.08 5.05 1.56
N ASP A 84 -16.62 4.47 2.64
CA ASP A 84 -17.90 4.88 3.23
C ASP A 84 -17.93 6.36 3.67
N ASP A 85 -16.79 6.87 4.14
CA ASP A 85 -16.56 8.27 4.48
C ASP A 85 -15.23 8.74 3.81
N PRO A 86 -15.31 9.36 2.61
CA PRO A 86 -14.13 9.82 1.89
C PRO A 86 -13.32 10.91 2.60
N ASP A 87 -13.94 11.74 3.44
CA ASP A 87 -13.21 12.79 4.16
C ASP A 87 -12.49 12.19 5.39
N ALA A 88 -13.08 11.21 6.08
CA ALA A 88 -12.37 10.45 7.13
C ALA A 88 -11.24 9.58 6.55
N ALA A 89 -11.47 8.92 5.41
CA ALA A 89 -10.46 8.15 4.69
C ALA A 89 -9.27 9.03 4.25
N ALA A 90 -9.53 10.23 3.74
CA ALA A 90 -8.47 11.18 3.41
C ALA A 90 -7.66 11.60 4.65
N VAL A 91 -8.31 11.87 5.79
CA VAL A 91 -7.61 12.21 7.05
C VAL A 91 -6.72 11.07 7.54
N ALA A 92 -7.18 9.82 7.51
CA ALA A 92 -6.38 8.68 7.94
C ALA A 92 -5.19 8.40 6.98
N ILE A 93 -5.40 8.53 5.67
CA ILE A 93 -4.32 8.40 4.67
C ILE A 93 -3.29 9.53 4.80
N LEU A 94 -3.71 10.75 5.13
CA LEU A 94 -2.79 11.84 5.48
C LEU A 94 -2.00 11.54 6.76
N GLY A 95 -2.64 10.96 7.78
CA GLY A 95 -1.97 10.46 8.98
C GLY A 95 -0.91 9.39 8.69
N LEU A 96 -1.19 8.45 7.76
CA LEU A 96 -0.20 7.48 7.27
C LEU A 96 0.98 8.20 6.60
N ILE A 97 0.72 9.16 5.71
CA ILE A 97 1.77 9.90 5.00
C ILE A 97 2.64 10.71 5.96
N GLU A 98 2.06 11.43 6.93
CA GLU A 98 2.84 12.17 7.94
C GLU A 98 3.61 11.24 8.89
N THR A 99 3.14 10.01 9.12
CA THR A 99 3.84 9.01 9.94
C THR A 99 5.06 8.43 9.21
N LEU A 100 4.90 8.04 7.95
CA LEU A 100 5.97 7.43 7.15
C LEU A 100 6.96 8.46 6.58
N VAL A 101 6.46 9.63 6.20
CA VAL A 101 7.23 10.72 5.59
C VAL A 101 6.88 12.04 6.28
N PRO A 102 7.39 12.28 7.51
CA PRO A 102 7.14 13.53 8.23
C PRO A 102 7.63 14.77 7.48
N ARG A 103 6.94 15.91 7.66
CA ARG A 103 7.35 17.20 7.07
C ARG A 103 8.74 17.64 7.55
N GLU A 104 9.10 17.30 8.79
CA GLU A 104 10.43 17.51 9.37
C GLU A 104 11.51 16.70 8.64
N TYR A 105 11.23 15.44 8.30
CA TYR A 105 12.17 14.55 7.59
C TYR A 105 12.39 14.99 6.14
N VAL A 106 11.33 15.39 5.43
CA VAL A 106 11.46 15.96 4.07
C VAL A 106 12.24 17.28 4.09
N LYS A 107 12.06 18.09 5.13
CA LYS A 107 12.85 19.30 5.35
C LYS A 107 14.32 18.97 5.64
N GLU A 108 14.59 18.08 6.58
CA GLU A 108 15.94 17.66 6.99
C GLU A 108 16.73 17.12 5.80
N LYS A 109 16.18 16.14 5.07
CA LYS A 109 16.84 15.57 3.87
C LYS A 109 16.97 16.54 2.69
N PHE A 110 16.13 17.57 2.60
CA PHE A 110 16.32 18.66 1.64
C PHE A 110 17.45 19.62 2.06
N GLU A 111 17.52 19.99 3.35
CA GLU A 111 18.57 20.87 3.88
C GLU A 111 19.94 20.17 3.81
N GLU A 112 20.04 18.90 4.24
CA GLU A 112 21.24 18.06 4.09
C GLU A 112 21.65 17.90 2.61
N GLY A 113 20.72 17.51 1.73
CA GLY A 113 20.99 17.33 0.30
C GLY A 113 21.50 18.60 -0.40
N LEU A 114 21.06 19.79 0.03
CA LEU A 114 21.62 21.06 -0.44
C LEU A 114 23.02 21.35 0.14
N HIS A 115 23.28 20.97 1.39
CA HIS A 115 24.61 21.10 1.99
C HIS A 115 25.65 20.22 1.28
N ASP A 116 25.31 19.00 0.87
CA ASP A 116 26.22 18.09 0.15
C ASP A 116 26.37 18.42 -1.34
N LEU A 117 25.33 18.99 -1.97
CA LEU A 117 25.41 19.48 -3.35
C LEU A 117 26.27 20.76 -3.48
N ALA A 118 26.37 21.58 -2.44
CA ALA A 118 27.07 22.86 -2.49
C ALA A 118 28.61 22.76 -2.72
N PRO A 119 29.38 21.86 -2.09
CA PRO A 119 30.78 21.59 -2.44
C PRO A 119 30.98 21.19 -3.90
N TYR A 120 30.08 20.35 -4.43
CA TYR A 120 30.13 19.90 -5.82
C TYR A 120 29.92 21.07 -6.80
N LEU A 121 28.88 21.88 -6.60
CA LEU A 121 28.60 23.07 -7.43
C LEU A 121 29.71 24.13 -7.37
N ARG A 122 30.43 24.22 -6.24
CA ARG A 122 31.63 25.07 -6.09
C ARG A 122 32.86 24.53 -6.82
N GLY A 123 32.87 23.24 -7.17
CA GLY A 123 34.04 22.54 -7.70
C GLY A 123 35.09 22.23 -6.63
N GLU A 124 34.66 22.01 -5.40
CA GLU A 124 35.51 21.58 -4.27
C GLU A 124 35.52 20.06 -4.10
N THR A 125 34.42 19.38 -4.44
CA THR A 125 34.35 17.94 -4.68
C THR A 125 34.00 17.66 -6.14
N ASP A 126 34.44 16.51 -6.66
CA ASP A 126 34.04 16.00 -7.98
C ASP A 126 32.84 15.05 -7.94
N GLU A 127 32.41 14.64 -6.74
CA GLU A 127 31.24 13.80 -6.49
C GLU A 127 30.37 14.42 -5.36
N PHE A 128 29.11 14.01 -5.28
CA PHE A 128 28.23 14.22 -4.14
C PHE A 128 27.36 12.97 -3.92
N THR A 129 26.76 12.87 -2.75
CA THR A 129 25.89 11.75 -2.35
C THR A 129 24.85 12.29 -1.37
N ILE A 130 23.58 11.97 -1.59
CA ILE A 130 22.46 12.31 -0.71
C ILE A 130 21.84 10.99 -0.24
N ASP A 131 21.93 10.69 1.05
CA ASP A 131 21.28 9.53 1.64
C ASP A 131 19.91 9.95 2.19
N LEU A 132 18.86 9.30 1.69
CA LEU A 132 17.49 9.53 2.13
C LEU A 132 17.09 8.70 3.36
N GLU A 133 17.88 7.71 3.79
CA GLU A 133 17.58 6.85 4.97
C GLU A 133 16.19 6.19 4.94
N VAL A 134 15.75 5.82 3.72
CA VAL A 134 14.38 5.30 3.48
C VAL A 134 14.10 4.00 4.24
N GLN A 135 15.12 3.20 4.57
CA GLN A 135 14.94 1.96 5.32
C GLN A 135 14.28 2.18 6.69
N GLU A 136 14.58 3.28 7.40
CA GLU A 136 13.92 3.57 8.69
C GLU A 136 12.48 4.06 8.51
N ARG A 137 12.11 4.55 7.31
CA ARG A 137 10.71 4.81 6.95
C ARG A 137 9.99 3.50 6.62
N VAL A 138 10.65 2.58 5.91
CA VAL A 138 10.12 1.24 5.59
C VAL A 138 9.85 0.45 6.86
N ARG A 139 10.74 0.46 7.86
CA ARG A 139 10.52 -0.23 9.15
C ARG A 139 9.31 0.29 9.95
N ALA A 140 8.79 1.49 9.65
CA ALA A 140 7.56 2.02 10.24
C ALA A 140 6.27 1.61 9.49
N VAL A 141 6.38 1.09 8.26
CA VAL A 141 5.22 0.68 7.43
C VAL A 141 4.31 -0.34 8.14
N PRO A 142 4.81 -1.40 8.80
CA PRO A 142 3.94 -2.40 9.43
C PRO A 142 3.05 -1.87 10.55
N GLU A 143 3.49 -0.87 11.32
CA GLU A 143 2.67 -0.28 12.39
C GLU A 143 1.69 0.75 11.83
N ALA A 144 2.13 1.60 10.90
CA ALA A 144 1.29 2.65 10.34
C ALA A 144 0.19 2.09 9.39
N VAL A 145 0.49 1.04 8.63
CA VAL A 145 -0.51 0.33 7.80
C VAL A 145 -1.55 -0.41 8.65
N ARG A 146 -1.15 -0.96 9.81
CA ARG A 146 -2.10 -1.56 10.78
C ARG A 146 -3.10 -0.53 11.29
N ALA A 147 -2.62 0.66 11.67
CA ALA A 147 -3.49 1.75 12.09
C ALA A 147 -4.48 2.14 10.98
N LEU A 148 -4.00 2.32 9.73
CA LEU A 148 -4.88 2.68 8.60
C LEU A 148 -5.95 1.62 8.30
N VAL A 149 -5.59 0.34 8.30
CA VAL A 149 -6.55 -0.76 8.05
C VAL A 149 -7.63 -0.80 9.13
N ALA A 150 -7.26 -0.60 10.39
CA ALA A 150 -8.20 -0.61 11.51
C ALA A 150 -9.12 0.63 11.52
N ASP A 151 -8.57 1.83 11.27
CA ASP A 151 -9.34 3.08 11.26
C ASP A 151 -10.33 3.13 10.08
N LEU A 152 -9.98 2.57 8.92
CA LEU A 152 -10.81 2.60 7.70
C LEU A 152 -11.55 1.31 7.40
N LYS A 153 -11.38 0.24 8.19
CA LYS A 153 -12.01 -1.08 8.00
C LYS A 153 -11.78 -1.64 6.59
N LEU A 154 -10.57 -1.47 6.04
CA LEU A 154 -10.28 -1.77 4.63
C LEU A 154 -10.57 -3.23 4.25
N THR A 155 -10.51 -4.16 5.21
CA THR A 155 -10.87 -5.57 5.03
C THR A 155 -12.38 -5.81 4.89
N GLU A 156 -13.24 -5.00 5.53
CA GLU A 156 -14.69 -5.04 5.27
C GLU A 156 -15.01 -4.51 3.87
N GLN A 157 -14.41 -3.37 3.48
CA GLN A 157 -14.58 -2.78 2.15
C GLN A 157 -14.07 -3.69 1.03
N VAL A 158 -12.91 -4.34 1.18
CA VAL A 158 -12.42 -5.34 0.22
C VAL A 158 -13.36 -6.55 0.09
N VAL A 159 -14.01 -6.99 1.17
CA VAL A 159 -15.02 -8.06 1.08
C VAL A 159 -16.23 -7.61 0.27
N ASP A 160 -16.80 -6.44 0.59
CA ASP A 160 -18.07 -5.99 0.02
C ASP A 160 -17.94 -5.40 -1.40
N ASP A 161 -16.97 -4.52 -1.65
CA ASP A 161 -16.79 -3.87 -2.96
C ASP A 161 -16.07 -4.77 -3.97
N LEU A 162 -15.14 -5.64 -3.53
CA LEU A 162 -14.28 -6.41 -4.43
C LEU A 162 -14.60 -7.92 -4.46
N LEU A 163 -14.69 -8.60 -3.31
CA LEU A 163 -14.85 -10.06 -3.29
C LEU A 163 -16.30 -10.50 -3.55
N VAL A 164 -17.30 -9.83 -2.98
CA VAL A 164 -18.73 -10.19 -3.18
C VAL A 164 -19.12 -10.15 -4.66
N PRO A 165 -18.78 -9.11 -5.47
CA PRO A 165 -19.05 -9.12 -6.91
C PRO A 165 -18.34 -10.24 -7.67
N GLN A 166 -17.06 -10.50 -7.36
CA GLN A 166 -16.30 -11.57 -8.02
C GLN A 166 -16.86 -12.97 -7.72
N ILE A 167 -17.21 -13.25 -6.46
CA ILE A 167 -17.82 -14.53 -6.07
C ILE A 167 -19.23 -14.65 -6.65
N ALA A 168 -19.96 -13.56 -6.84
CA ALA A 168 -21.26 -13.59 -7.53
C ALA A 168 -21.11 -13.95 -9.02
N GLU A 169 -20.13 -13.39 -9.73
CA GLU A 169 -19.82 -13.76 -11.12
C GLU A 169 -19.34 -15.22 -11.22
N PHE A 170 -18.37 -15.63 -10.40
CA PHE A 170 -17.85 -17.00 -10.33
C PHE A 170 -18.94 -18.04 -10.00
N SER A 171 -19.78 -17.75 -9.01
CA SER A 171 -20.93 -18.59 -8.67
C SER A 171 -21.90 -18.72 -9.85
N SER A 172 -22.13 -17.66 -10.63
CA SER A 172 -23.02 -17.74 -11.79
C SER A 172 -22.52 -18.69 -12.89
N LEU A 173 -21.21 -18.90 -13.00
CA LEU A 173 -20.60 -19.78 -14.01
C LEU A 173 -20.66 -21.27 -13.64
N ILE A 174 -20.52 -21.61 -12.36
CA ILE A 174 -20.44 -23.02 -11.90
C ILE A 174 -21.81 -23.54 -11.43
N SER A 175 -22.57 -22.69 -10.74
CA SER A 175 -23.64 -23.16 -9.84
C SER A 175 -24.90 -23.61 -10.61
N SER A 176 -25.37 -22.82 -11.58
CA SER A 176 -26.57 -23.17 -12.38
C SER A 176 -26.34 -24.27 -13.41
N ASP A 177 -25.19 -24.24 -14.10
CA ASP A 177 -25.01 -24.97 -15.35
C ASP A 177 -24.27 -26.31 -15.19
N ALA A 178 -23.47 -26.49 -14.13
CA ALA A 178 -22.78 -27.75 -13.82
C ALA A 178 -23.44 -28.52 -12.68
N LEU A 179 -23.61 -27.90 -11.50
CA LEU A 179 -24.05 -28.60 -10.28
C LEU A 179 -25.57 -28.46 -9.98
N GLY A 180 -26.27 -27.54 -10.64
CA GLY A 180 -27.72 -27.32 -10.43
C GLY A 180 -28.08 -26.75 -9.05
N ILE A 181 -27.13 -26.16 -8.35
CA ILE A 181 -27.29 -25.50 -7.04
C ILE A 181 -27.33 -24.00 -7.30
N ALA A 182 -28.32 -23.26 -6.81
CA ALA A 182 -28.41 -21.82 -7.07
C ALA A 182 -28.27 -21.02 -5.76
N PHE A 183 -27.23 -20.19 -5.66
CA PHE A 183 -27.09 -19.22 -4.57
C PHE A 183 -27.81 -17.91 -4.94
N THR A 184 -28.61 -17.39 -4.02
CA THR A 184 -29.18 -16.03 -4.13
C THR A 184 -28.11 -14.99 -3.79
N ARG A 185 -28.33 -13.72 -4.17
CA ARG A 185 -27.38 -12.64 -3.89
C ARG A 185 -27.07 -12.51 -2.39
N GLN A 186 -28.09 -12.56 -1.53
CA GLN A 186 -27.90 -12.49 -0.08
C GLN A 186 -27.08 -13.69 0.44
N GLU A 187 -27.31 -14.90 -0.08
CA GLU A 187 -26.50 -16.06 0.29
C GLU A 187 -25.05 -15.93 -0.20
N ILE A 188 -24.79 -15.25 -1.32
CA ILE A 188 -23.43 -14.94 -1.79
C ILE A 188 -22.77 -13.90 -0.87
N GLU A 189 -23.47 -12.83 -0.50
CA GLU A 189 -23.00 -11.84 0.48
C GLU A 189 -22.64 -12.49 1.83
N GLU A 190 -23.53 -13.34 2.37
CA GLU A 190 -23.31 -14.09 3.61
C GLU A 190 -22.18 -15.14 3.47
N THR A 191 -22.10 -15.86 2.35
CA THR A 191 -21.06 -16.88 2.09
C THR A 191 -19.68 -16.26 1.93
N THR A 192 -19.54 -15.20 1.14
CA THR A 192 -18.25 -14.51 0.94
C THR A 192 -17.72 -13.95 2.25
N ARG A 193 -18.57 -13.34 3.08
CA ARG A 193 -18.19 -12.85 4.42
C ARG A 193 -17.82 -13.97 5.40
N ALA A 194 -18.36 -15.18 5.25
CA ALA A 194 -18.00 -16.32 6.09
C ALA A 194 -16.67 -16.96 5.66
N VAL A 195 -16.44 -17.11 4.35
CA VAL A 195 -15.19 -17.66 3.79
C VAL A 195 -14.03 -16.67 3.98
N PHE A 196 -14.21 -15.44 3.52
CA PHE A 196 -13.24 -14.35 3.56
C PHE A 196 -13.53 -13.42 4.74
N ALA A 197 -13.61 -13.99 5.95
CA ALA A 197 -13.83 -13.22 7.18
C ALA A 197 -12.79 -12.09 7.33
N PRO A 198 -13.19 -10.85 7.71
CA PRO A 198 -12.28 -9.70 7.78
C PRO A 198 -11.02 -9.96 8.60
N ASP A 199 -11.15 -10.57 9.80
CA ASP A 199 -10.04 -10.95 10.68
C ASP A 199 -9.00 -11.87 9.99
N TRP A 200 -9.44 -12.74 9.07
CA TRP A 200 -8.53 -13.62 8.32
C TRP A 200 -7.83 -12.86 7.18
N LEU A 201 -8.55 -12.02 6.43
CA LEU A 201 -7.96 -11.15 5.41
C LEU A 201 -6.94 -10.18 6.03
N GLU A 202 -7.26 -9.64 7.20
CA GLU A 202 -6.37 -8.78 8.00
C GLU A 202 -5.08 -9.53 8.37
N GLY A 203 -5.22 -10.77 8.84
CA GLY A 203 -4.09 -11.67 9.12
C GLY A 203 -3.22 -11.97 7.90
N GLN A 204 -3.83 -12.23 6.72
CA GLN A 204 -3.07 -12.44 5.48
C GLN A 204 -2.35 -11.14 5.04
N PHE A 205 -3.03 -10.00 5.11
CA PHE A 205 -2.49 -8.70 4.67
C PHE A 205 -1.36 -8.22 5.56
N PHE A 206 -1.50 -8.28 6.89
CA PHE A 206 -0.41 -7.94 7.81
C PHE A 206 0.74 -8.94 7.75
N GLY A 207 0.46 -10.24 7.58
CA GLY A 207 1.50 -11.24 7.33
C GLY A 207 2.31 -10.95 6.06
N ALA A 208 1.65 -10.50 4.98
CA ALA A 208 2.33 -10.07 3.76
C ALA A 208 3.22 -8.83 3.98
N ILE A 209 2.73 -7.83 4.71
CA ILE A 209 3.48 -6.61 5.02
C ILE A 209 4.68 -6.90 5.94
N ASP A 210 4.52 -7.76 6.96
CA ASP A 210 5.60 -8.17 7.87
C ASP A 210 6.70 -8.98 7.16
N GLU A 211 6.35 -9.78 6.15
CA GLU A 211 7.28 -10.58 5.32
C GLU A 211 7.99 -9.73 4.25
N ILE A 212 7.29 -8.75 3.66
CA ILE A 212 7.84 -7.85 2.63
C ILE A 212 8.72 -6.73 3.22
N THR A 213 8.43 -6.26 4.44
CA THR A 213 9.12 -5.10 5.04
C THR A 213 10.63 -5.34 5.26
N PRO A 214 11.09 -6.48 5.81
CA PRO A 214 12.52 -6.75 5.98
C PRO A 214 13.32 -6.68 4.68
N TYR A 215 12.75 -7.13 3.55
CA TYR A 215 13.39 -7.03 2.23
C TYR A 215 13.62 -5.57 1.82
N PHE A 216 12.58 -4.74 1.85
CA PHE A 216 12.71 -3.31 1.50
C PHE A 216 13.48 -2.48 2.55
N ALA A 217 13.63 -2.98 3.77
CA ALA A 217 14.50 -2.39 4.80
C ALA A 217 15.99 -2.80 4.67
N GLY A 218 16.33 -3.70 3.75
CA GLY A 218 17.68 -4.26 3.59
C GLY A 218 18.08 -5.26 4.68
N ASP A 219 17.10 -5.74 5.47
CA ASP A 219 17.29 -6.71 6.56
C ASP A 219 17.15 -8.17 6.09
N ALA A 220 16.65 -8.41 4.86
CA ALA A 220 16.52 -9.73 4.24
C ALA A 220 16.84 -9.70 2.73
N ASP A 221 17.47 -10.77 2.20
CA ASP A 221 17.86 -10.88 0.79
C ASP A 221 16.68 -11.15 -0.18
N SER A 222 15.55 -11.68 0.32
CA SER A 222 14.32 -11.95 -0.45
C SER A 222 13.11 -12.13 0.50
N PHE A 223 11.90 -12.23 -0.07
CA PHE A 223 10.65 -12.47 0.65
C PHE A 223 9.79 -13.55 -0.03
N ASN A 224 8.92 -14.23 0.72
CA ASN A 224 7.94 -15.19 0.21
C ASN A 224 6.62 -15.14 1.02
N VAL A 225 5.68 -14.32 0.55
CA VAL A 225 4.32 -14.24 1.10
C VAL A 225 3.55 -15.50 0.70
N VAL A 226 2.85 -16.17 1.61
CA VAL A 226 2.02 -17.35 1.29
C VAL A 226 0.62 -17.21 1.87
N LEU A 227 -0.40 -17.16 1.01
CA LEU A 227 -1.80 -17.15 1.41
C LEU A 227 -2.30 -18.59 1.57
N GLN A 228 -2.90 -18.92 2.72
CA GLN A 228 -3.33 -20.28 3.05
C GLN A 228 -4.86 -20.45 2.98
N PHE A 229 -5.31 -21.51 2.31
CA PHE A 229 -6.72 -21.74 1.95
C PHE A 229 -7.32 -23.05 2.50
N ASP A 230 -6.56 -23.81 3.29
CA ASP A 230 -6.98 -25.05 3.95
C ASP A 230 -8.24 -24.86 4.83
N ASP A 231 -8.20 -23.95 5.80
CA ASP A 231 -9.35 -23.55 6.63
C ASP A 231 -10.52 -23.06 5.77
N ARG A 232 -10.22 -22.35 4.67
CA ARG A 232 -11.24 -21.74 3.80
C ARG A 232 -12.04 -22.82 3.06
N VAL A 233 -11.40 -23.91 2.64
CA VAL A 233 -12.07 -25.06 2.00
C VAL A 233 -13.00 -25.79 2.97
N VAL A 234 -12.61 -25.94 4.24
CA VAL A 234 -13.50 -26.52 5.27
C VAL A 234 -14.77 -25.67 5.43
N ILE A 235 -14.63 -24.33 5.50
CA ILE A 235 -15.76 -23.40 5.59
C ILE A 235 -16.68 -23.50 4.35
N ILE A 236 -16.12 -23.52 3.14
CA ILE A 236 -16.88 -23.69 1.88
C ILE A 236 -17.66 -25.02 1.90
N GLY A 237 -17.02 -26.10 2.39
CA GLY A 237 -17.63 -27.42 2.50
C GLY A 237 -18.84 -27.45 3.44
N GLU A 238 -18.73 -26.86 4.64
CA GLU A 238 -19.86 -26.75 5.57
C GLU A 238 -21.01 -25.90 4.98
N ILE A 239 -20.71 -24.78 4.34
CA ILE A 239 -21.72 -23.94 3.66
C ILE A 239 -22.45 -24.73 2.56
N LEU A 240 -21.73 -25.57 1.82
CA LEU A 240 -22.32 -26.43 0.79
C LEU A 240 -23.26 -27.49 1.38
N LYS A 241 -22.85 -28.20 2.45
CA LYS A 241 -23.73 -29.13 3.18
C LYS A 241 -25.00 -28.42 3.65
N ASP A 242 -24.84 -27.25 4.26
CA ASP A 242 -25.93 -26.49 4.86
C ASP A 242 -26.92 -25.94 3.81
N LYS A 243 -26.44 -25.58 2.60
CA LYS A 243 -27.28 -25.25 1.44
C LYS A 243 -28.07 -26.46 0.93
N LEU A 244 -27.40 -27.60 0.71
CA LEU A 244 -28.03 -28.84 0.24
C LEU A 244 -29.07 -29.39 1.26
N ALA A 245 -28.80 -29.23 2.55
CA ALA A 245 -29.67 -29.63 3.65
C ALA A 245 -30.91 -28.73 3.83
N ARG A 246 -30.85 -27.45 3.44
CA ARG A 246 -31.96 -26.50 3.58
C ARG A 246 -33.04 -26.65 2.50
N GLU A 247 -32.65 -26.95 1.26
CA GLU A 247 -33.54 -26.86 0.10
C GLU A 247 -34.05 -28.21 -0.44
N ASP A 248 -33.59 -29.34 0.13
CA ASP A 248 -33.68 -30.68 -0.48
C ASP A 248 -33.07 -30.75 -1.91
N THR A 249 -32.25 -29.76 -2.31
CA THR A 249 -31.62 -29.64 -3.64
C THR A 249 -30.83 -30.89 -4.01
N LEU A 250 -30.06 -31.48 -3.08
CA LEU A 250 -29.36 -32.75 -3.30
C LEU A 250 -30.32 -33.89 -3.64
N TYR A 251 -31.46 -34.00 -2.94
CA TYR A 251 -32.45 -35.04 -3.20
C TYR A 251 -33.08 -34.87 -4.58
N ASN A 252 -33.44 -33.63 -4.94
CA ASN A 252 -33.99 -33.31 -6.26
C ASN A 252 -32.98 -33.57 -7.39
N LEU A 253 -31.70 -33.22 -7.18
CA LEU A 253 -30.60 -33.43 -8.13
C LEU A 253 -30.33 -34.92 -8.36
N VAL A 254 -30.14 -35.70 -7.29
CA VAL A 254 -29.96 -37.16 -7.35
C VAL A 254 -31.17 -37.82 -7.99
N PHE A 255 -32.39 -37.37 -7.69
CA PHE A 255 -33.58 -37.94 -8.32
C PHE A 255 -33.62 -37.66 -9.83
N ALA A 256 -33.49 -36.40 -10.24
CA ALA A 256 -33.61 -36.00 -11.66
C ALA A 256 -32.44 -36.45 -12.54
N GLN A 257 -31.21 -36.51 -12.01
CA GLN A 257 -30.01 -36.85 -12.79
C GLN A 257 -29.61 -38.34 -12.69
N VAL A 258 -29.94 -39.04 -11.59
CA VAL A 258 -29.52 -40.44 -11.39
C VAL A 258 -30.72 -41.39 -11.39
N ILE A 259 -31.77 -41.10 -10.61
CA ILE A 259 -32.90 -42.03 -10.46
C ILE A 259 -33.79 -42.03 -11.71
N ASP A 260 -34.22 -40.87 -12.22
CA ASP A 260 -35.11 -40.77 -13.38
C ASP A 260 -34.53 -41.43 -14.66
N PRO A 261 -33.25 -41.22 -15.05
CA PRO A 261 -32.67 -41.93 -16.19
C PRO A 261 -32.58 -43.44 -15.99
N LEU A 262 -32.28 -43.91 -14.78
CA LEU A 262 -32.27 -45.34 -14.44
C LEU A 262 -33.68 -45.94 -14.48
N ILE A 263 -34.70 -45.22 -14.01
CA ILE A 263 -36.11 -45.63 -14.09
C ILE A 263 -36.53 -45.72 -15.56
N GLN A 264 -36.30 -44.68 -16.37
CA GLN A 264 -36.63 -44.69 -17.81
C GLN A 264 -35.95 -45.84 -18.55
N GLN A 265 -34.64 -46.06 -18.30
CA GLN A 265 -33.89 -47.16 -18.91
C GLN A 265 -34.41 -48.54 -18.47
N THR A 266 -34.78 -48.70 -17.19
CA THR A 266 -35.32 -49.94 -16.63
C THR A 266 -36.72 -50.26 -17.15
N VAL A 267 -37.61 -49.26 -17.15
CA VAL A 267 -38.99 -49.35 -17.67
C VAL A 267 -38.99 -49.68 -19.17
N ALA A 268 -38.05 -49.12 -19.93
CA ALA A 268 -37.89 -49.41 -21.35
C ALA A 268 -37.39 -50.84 -21.65
N GLN A 269 -36.67 -51.50 -20.74
CA GLN A 269 -36.03 -52.80 -20.99
C GLN A 269 -36.90 -54.02 -20.61
N SER A 270 -37.62 -54.01 -19.48
CA SER A 270 -38.76 -54.92 -19.22
C SER A 270 -39.39 -54.70 -17.83
N THR A 271 -40.63 -54.23 -17.76
CA THR A 271 -41.41 -54.15 -16.50
C THR A 271 -42.10 -55.46 -16.08
N SER A 272 -41.93 -56.57 -16.82
CA SER A 272 -42.65 -57.83 -16.59
C SER A 272 -42.10 -58.62 -15.38
N VAL A 273 -42.79 -58.55 -14.24
CA VAL A 273 -42.43 -59.22 -12.98
C VAL A 273 -42.93 -60.69 -12.96
N GLY A 274 -42.94 -61.33 -14.12
CA GLY A 274 -43.59 -62.62 -14.34
C GLY A 274 -45.10 -62.54 -14.52
N PHE A 275 -45.69 -63.64 -14.99
CA PHE A 275 -47.14 -63.88 -15.09
C PHE A 275 -47.99 -62.82 -15.84
N GLY A 276 -47.36 -61.92 -16.61
CA GLY A 276 -48.05 -60.83 -17.33
C GLY A 276 -48.34 -59.60 -16.46
N ILE A 277 -47.72 -59.50 -15.28
CA ILE A 277 -47.84 -58.36 -14.37
C ILE A 277 -46.74 -57.36 -14.68
N SER A 278 -47.12 -56.12 -15.02
CA SER A 278 -46.20 -55.00 -15.19
C SER A 278 -46.22 -54.06 -13.98
N LEU A 279 -45.07 -53.48 -13.67
CA LEU A 279 -44.98 -52.24 -12.90
C LEU A 279 -45.20 -51.02 -13.83
N THR A 280 -45.81 -49.96 -13.30
CA THR A 280 -45.81 -48.63 -13.93
C THR A 280 -44.62 -47.82 -13.42
N GLU A 281 -44.29 -46.75 -14.14
CA GLU A 281 -43.25 -45.78 -13.79
C GLU A 281 -43.45 -45.20 -12.37
N GLN A 282 -44.67 -44.76 -12.03
CA GLN A 282 -45.00 -44.25 -10.70
C GLN A 282 -44.79 -45.30 -9.59
N GLU A 283 -45.20 -46.56 -9.81
CA GLU A 283 -45.03 -47.61 -8.81
C GLU A 283 -43.56 -48.06 -8.64
N VAL A 284 -42.69 -47.70 -9.59
CA VAL A 284 -41.23 -47.84 -9.46
C VAL A 284 -40.67 -46.63 -8.71
N VAL A 285 -41.09 -45.40 -9.02
CA VAL A 285 -40.76 -44.17 -8.26
C VAL A 285 -41.12 -44.31 -6.77
N ASP A 286 -42.36 -44.72 -6.47
CA ASP A 286 -42.85 -44.93 -5.10
C ASP A 286 -42.03 -45.98 -4.32
N ALA A 287 -41.43 -46.95 -5.04
CA ALA A 287 -40.51 -47.91 -4.45
C ALA A 287 -39.11 -47.29 -4.21
N PHE A 288 -38.59 -46.50 -5.16
CA PHE A 288 -37.28 -45.84 -5.05
C PHE A 288 -37.21 -44.82 -3.90
N GLU A 289 -38.28 -44.10 -3.56
CA GLU A 289 -38.29 -43.23 -2.36
C GLU A 289 -38.01 -44.00 -1.05
N VAL A 290 -38.38 -45.29 -0.99
CA VAL A 290 -38.09 -46.16 0.17
C VAL A 290 -36.66 -46.72 0.13
N ILE A 291 -36.07 -46.82 -1.07
CA ILE A 291 -34.67 -47.23 -1.27
C ILE A 291 -33.73 -46.10 -0.83
N ALA A 292 -34.02 -44.86 -1.20
CA ALA A 292 -33.20 -43.69 -0.91
C ALA A 292 -33.96 -42.61 -0.11
N PRO A 293 -34.25 -42.81 1.20
CA PRO A 293 -34.92 -41.80 2.02
C PRO A 293 -34.11 -40.51 2.12
N ARG A 294 -34.75 -39.34 2.10
CA ARG A 294 -34.08 -38.01 2.09
C ARG A 294 -32.99 -37.83 3.15
N ALA A 295 -33.23 -38.31 4.37
CA ALA A 295 -32.27 -38.22 5.47
C ALA A 295 -30.99 -39.04 5.20
N TRP A 296 -31.12 -40.20 4.53
CA TRP A 296 -29.98 -41.02 4.11
C TRP A 296 -29.28 -40.39 2.89
N VAL A 297 -30.03 -39.91 1.89
CA VAL A 297 -29.42 -39.20 0.74
C VAL A 297 -28.58 -38.00 1.21
N ARG A 298 -29.05 -37.28 2.22
CA ARG A 298 -28.31 -36.19 2.88
C ARG A 298 -27.02 -36.68 3.54
N GLU A 299 -27.12 -37.66 4.45
CA GLU A 299 -25.97 -38.29 5.13
C GLU A 299 -24.87 -38.75 4.16
N GLN A 300 -25.25 -39.28 2.99
CA GLN A 300 -24.29 -39.70 1.96
C GLN A 300 -23.73 -38.53 1.13
N GLY A 301 -24.49 -37.45 0.92
CA GLY A 301 -23.98 -36.24 0.29
C GLY A 301 -23.02 -35.46 1.18
N ASP A 302 -23.35 -35.34 2.47
CA ASP A 302 -22.49 -34.76 3.49
C ASP A 302 -21.14 -35.52 3.53
N GLY A 303 -21.19 -36.87 3.51
CA GLY A 303 -20.00 -37.73 3.45
C GLY A 303 -19.17 -37.62 2.17
N VAL A 304 -19.78 -37.38 1.01
CA VAL A 304 -19.06 -37.08 -0.24
C VAL A 304 -18.36 -35.71 -0.16
N ILE A 305 -18.99 -34.73 0.48
CA ILE A 305 -18.38 -33.41 0.73
C ILE A 305 -17.23 -33.55 1.73
N ASP A 306 -17.38 -34.33 2.81
CA ASP A 306 -16.30 -34.61 3.76
C ASP A 306 -15.09 -35.27 3.08
N ALA A 307 -15.31 -36.29 2.25
CA ALA A 307 -14.23 -36.92 1.49
C ALA A 307 -13.55 -35.96 0.51
N LEU A 308 -14.31 -35.02 -0.09
CA LEU A 308 -13.76 -33.97 -0.94
C LEU A 308 -12.94 -32.95 -0.12
N ILE A 309 -13.40 -32.52 1.05
CA ILE A 309 -12.64 -31.65 1.96
C ILE A 309 -11.33 -32.33 2.34
N ASP A 310 -11.38 -33.57 2.84
CA ASP A 310 -10.20 -34.34 3.26
C ASP A 310 -9.19 -34.53 2.11
N TYR A 311 -9.67 -34.76 0.89
CA TYR A 311 -8.82 -34.77 -0.30
C TYR A 311 -8.18 -33.40 -0.58
N MET A 312 -8.98 -32.33 -0.54
CA MET A 312 -8.54 -30.97 -0.90
C MET A 312 -7.55 -30.36 0.11
N VAL A 313 -7.73 -30.59 1.42
CA VAL A 313 -6.79 -30.12 2.47
C VAL A 313 -5.63 -31.08 2.71
N GLY A 314 -5.62 -32.25 2.04
CA GLY A 314 -4.50 -33.19 2.09
C GLY A 314 -4.52 -34.24 3.19
N ASN A 315 -5.63 -34.37 3.94
CA ASN A 315 -5.85 -35.49 4.87
C ASN A 315 -5.93 -36.85 4.13
N ALA A 316 -6.36 -36.84 2.86
CA ALA A 316 -6.41 -38.02 2.00
C ALA A 316 -5.60 -37.85 0.70
N ASP A 317 -4.82 -38.87 0.31
CA ASP A 317 -4.05 -38.86 -0.94
C ASP A 317 -4.96 -38.94 -2.18
N GLU A 318 -6.04 -39.72 -2.12
CA GLU A 318 -6.98 -39.96 -3.22
C GLU A 318 -8.43 -39.69 -2.78
N LEU A 319 -9.25 -39.13 -3.66
CA LEU A 319 -10.69 -38.96 -3.42
C LEU A 319 -11.40 -40.26 -3.78
N GLU A 320 -11.76 -41.03 -2.75
CA GLU A 320 -12.57 -42.24 -2.84
C GLU A 320 -13.65 -42.23 -1.74
N TYR A 321 -14.92 -42.16 -2.11
CA TYR A 321 -16.06 -42.35 -1.19
C TYR A 321 -16.84 -43.61 -1.59
N THR A 322 -16.93 -44.60 -0.69
CA THR A 322 -17.67 -45.85 -0.95
C THR A 322 -19.01 -45.89 -0.21
N LEU A 323 -20.07 -45.90 -1.00
CA LEU A 323 -21.48 -45.93 -0.62
C LEU A 323 -21.98 -47.37 -0.50
N GLU A 324 -22.26 -47.83 0.73
CA GLU A 324 -22.85 -49.15 1.00
C GLU A 324 -24.36 -49.18 0.68
N LEU A 325 -24.74 -49.95 -0.33
CA LEU A 325 -26.13 -50.15 -0.75
C LEU A 325 -26.74 -51.45 -0.21
N THR A 326 -26.01 -52.28 0.53
CA THR A 326 -26.46 -53.61 0.97
C THR A 326 -27.84 -53.60 1.68
N ASP A 327 -28.05 -52.71 2.64
CA ASP A 327 -29.34 -52.53 3.32
C ASP A 327 -30.41 -51.93 2.41
N ARG A 328 -30.02 -50.95 1.56
CA ARG A 328 -30.91 -50.28 0.60
C ARG A 328 -31.48 -51.27 -0.42
N LYS A 329 -30.63 -52.17 -0.92
CA LYS A 329 -30.93 -53.28 -1.84
C LYS A 329 -31.84 -54.34 -1.21
N THR A 330 -31.71 -54.57 0.10
CA THR A 330 -32.62 -55.44 0.86
C THR A 330 -34.00 -54.78 1.04
N ALA A 331 -34.05 -53.48 1.38
CA ALA A 331 -35.29 -52.71 1.46
C ALA A 331 -36.01 -52.64 0.09
N ALA A 332 -35.27 -52.38 -0.99
CA ALA A 332 -35.75 -52.41 -2.37
C ALA A 332 -36.45 -53.74 -2.70
N THR A 333 -35.76 -54.85 -2.43
CA THR A 333 -36.26 -56.20 -2.69
C THR A 333 -37.57 -56.44 -1.94
N PHE A 334 -37.63 -56.12 -0.64
CA PHE A 334 -38.83 -56.30 0.16
C PHE A 334 -40.04 -55.49 -0.36
N GLN A 335 -39.87 -54.21 -0.68
CA GLN A 335 -40.98 -53.38 -1.17
C GLN A 335 -41.49 -53.82 -2.53
N LEU A 336 -40.58 -54.14 -3.48
CA LEU A 336 -40.96 -54.65 -4.79
C LEU A 336 -41.65 -56.03 -4.69
N GLN A 337 -41.28 -56.88 -3.73
CA GLN A 337 -42.00 -58.12 -3.43
C GLN A 337 -43.42 -57.86 -2.91
N VAL A 338 -43.60 -56.92 -1.98
CA VAL A 338 -44.93 -56.52 -1.46
C VAL A 338 -45.82 -55.98 -2.59
N LEU A 339 -45.30 -55.06 -3.40
CA LEU A 339 -45.98 -54.48 -4.56
C LEU A 339 -46.37 -55.55 -5.61
N ALA A 340 -45.44 -56.45 -5.95
CA ALA A 340 -45.69 -57.53 -6.90
C ALA A 340 -46.79 -58.49 -6.41
N ARG A 341 -46.77 -58.85 -5.12
CA ARG A 341 -47.81 -59.67 -4.46
C ARG A 341 -49.17 -58.97 -4.42
N GLN A 342 -49.20 -57.65 -4.18
CA GLN A 342 -50.42 -56.84 -4.20
C GLN A 342 -51.01 -56.77 -5.61
N LYS A 343 -50.19 -56.52 -6.63
CA LYS A 343 -50.61 -56.58 -8.05
C LYS A 343 -51.14 -57.96 -8.43
N LEU A 344 -50.43 -59.04 -8.09
CA LEU A 344 -50.89 -60.41 -8.32
C LEU A 344 -52.27 -60.65 -7.71
N LYS A 345 -52.51 -60.19 -6.47
CA LYS A 345 -53.83 -60.28 -5.85
C LYS A 345 -54.89 -59.52 -6.67
N THR A 346 -54.66 -58.25 -7.00
CA THR A 346 -55.60 -57.45 -7.79
C THR A 346 -55.91 -58.09 -9.15
N THR A 347 -54.90 -58.65 -9.83
CA THR A 347 -55.08 -59.41 -11.07
C THR A 347 -55.92 -60.66 -10.86
N LEU A 348 -55.69 -61.44 -9.79
CA LEU A 348 -56.46 -62.65 -9.48
C LEU A 348 -57.92 -62.34 -9.05
N ASP A 349 -58.15 -61.28 -8.27
CA ASP A 349 -59.49 -60.81 -7.88
C ASP A 349 -60.30 -60.30 -9.10
N ALA A 350 -59.63 -59.89 -10.19
CA ALA A 350 -60.27 -59.45 -11.44
C ALA A 350 -60.62 -60.59 -12.42
N ILE A 351 -60.13 -61.82 -12.20
CA ILE A 351 -60.42 -62.97 -13.07
C ILE A 351 -61.86 -63.47 -12.82
N PRO A 352 -62.68 -63.68 -13.85
CA PRO A 352 -64.07 -64.11 -13.69
C PRO A 352 -64.18 -65.51 -13.07
N ALA A 353 -65.26 -65.75 -12.32
CA ALA A 353 -65.57 -67.07 -11.78
C ALA A 353 -65.85 -68.09 -12.90
N CYS A 354 -65.45 -69.35 -12.71
CA CYS A 354 -65.63 -70.40 -13.71
C CYS A 354 -67.12 -70.69 -13.98
N ASP A 355 -67.53 -70.62 -15.25
CA ASP A 355 -68.90 -70.82 -15.72
C ASP A 355 -69.33 -72.31 -15.78
N SER A 356 -68.37 -73.22 -15.84
CA SER A 356 -68.57 -74.62 -16.20
C SER A 356 -67.56 -75.55 -15.52
N PRO A 357 -67.92 -76.82 -15.25
CA PRO A 357 -66.99 -77.81 -14.69
C PRO A 357 -65.77 -78.08 -15.58
N ALA A 358 -65.89 -77.87 -16.90
CA ALA A 358 -64.77 -77.97 -17.83
C ALA A 358 -63.77 -76.81 -17.64
N ALA A 359 -64.26 -75.59 -17.45
CA ALA A 359 -63.42 -74.42 -17.15
C ALA A 359 -62.71 -74.57 -15.79
N VAL A 360 -63.37 -75.16 -14.78
CA VAL A 360 -62.74 -75.50 -13.48
C VAL A 360 -61.52 -76.44 -13.65
N VAL A 361 -61.64 -77.47 -14.49
CA VAL A 361 -60.50 -78.37 -14.78
C VAL A 361 -59.41 -77.65 -15.57
N GLY A 362 -59.78 -76.79 -16.52
CA GLY A 362 -58.83 -75.94 -17.27
C GLY A 362 -58.04 -75.01 -16.36
N ALA A 363 -58.69 -74.27 -15.48
CA ALA A 363 -58.05 -73.38 -14.51
C ALA A 363 -57.10 -74.13 -13.56
N GLY A 364 -57.44 -75.36 -13.15
CA GLY A 364 -56.54 -76.23 -12.38
C GLY A 364 -55.30 -76.68 -13.16
N GLN A 365 -55.43 -76.92 -14.47
CA GLN A 365 -54.31 -77.21 -15.36
C GLN A 365 -53.44 -75.98 -15.61
N ASP A 366 -54.03 -74.79 -15.77
CA ASP A 366 -53.32 -73.52 -15.90
C ASP A 366 -52.42 -73.27 -14.67
N LEU A 367 -52.98 -73.42 -13.46
CA LEU A 367 -52.24 -73.29 -12.20
C LEU A 367 -51.07 -74.29 -12.11
N ALA A 368 -51.31 -75.56 -12.48
CA ALA A 368 -50.28 -76.60 -12.48
C ALA A 368 -49.18 -76.36 -13.55
N ALA A 369 -49.54 -75.75 -14.68
CA ALA A 369 -48.62 -75.32 -15.74
C ALA A 369 -47.90 -73.99 -15.40
N ARG A 370 -48.13 -73.41 -14.22
CA ARG A 370 -47.64 -72.09 -13.79
C ARG A 370 -48.06 -70.95 -14.71
N GLN A 371 -49.33 -70.93 -15.09
CA GLN A 371 -49.97 -69.84 -15.86
C GLN A 371 -51.12 -69.24 -15.04
N LEU A 372 -51.48 -67.98 -15.31
CA LEU A 372 -52.67 -67.39 -14.69
C LEU A 372 -53.92 -68.20 -15.09
N PRO A 373 -54.79 -68.56 -14.14
CA PRO A 373 -55.93 -69.42 -14.42
C PRO A 373 -56.97 -68.66 -15.25
N ARG A 374 -57.50 -69.29 -16.31
CA ARG A 374 -58.50 -68.66 -17.19
C ARG A 374 -59.84 -68.32 -16.51
N CYS A 375 -60.10 -68.87 -15.32
CA CYS A 375 -61.21 -68.50 -14.45
C CYS A 375 -60.92 -68.89 -12.99
N ILE A 376 -61.60 -68.28 -12.01
CA ILE A 376 -61.48 -68.64 -10.59
C ILE A 376 -62.52 -69.71 -10.19
N ALA A 377 -62.03 -70.87 -9.74
CA ALA A 377 -62.87 -71.98 -9.29
C ALA A 377 -63.01 -71.97 -7.74
N GLY A 378 -64.18 -71.59 -7.22
CA GLY A 378 -64.45 -71.60 -5.76
C GLY A 378 -64.08 -70.31 -5.02
N GLY A 379 -63.91 -69.20 -5.74
CA GLY A 379 -63.71 -67.87 -5.16
C GLY A 379 -62.40 -67.69 -4.40
N GLN A 380 -62.45 -66.93 -3.31
CA GLN A 380 -61.26 -66.50 -2.53
C GLN A 380 -60.34 -67.67 -2.12
N THR A 381 -60.88 -68.86 -1.80
CA THR A 381 -60.09 -70.05 -1.46
C THR A 381 -59.08 -70.44 -2.56
N ALA A 382 -59.43 -70.23 -3.83
CA ALA A 382 -58.54 -70.51 -4.97
C ALA A 382 -57.59 -69.33 -5.27
N ILE A 383 -57.99 -68.11 -4.96
CA ILE A 383 -57.12 -66.92 -5.01
C ILE A 383 -56.01 -67.05 -3.95
N ASP A 384 -56.35 -67.44 -2.72
CA ASP A 384 -55.37 -67.77 -1.67
C ASP A 384 -54.45 -68.93 -2.06
N LEU A 385 -54.92 -69.90 -2.85
CA LEU A 385 -54.10 -71.01 -3.35
C LEU A 385 -53.13 -70.53 -4.44
N ALA A 386 -53.62 -69.71 -5.38
CA ALA A 386 -52.81 -69.08 -6.42
C ALA A 386 -51.74 -68.16 -5.82
N LEU A 387 -52.09 -67.30 -4.86
CA LEU A 387 -51.15 -66.44 -4.13
C LEU A 387 -50.04 -67.24 -3.43
N ARG A 388 -50.38 -68.36 -2.78
CA ARG A 388 -49.39 -69.27 -2.16
C ARG A 388 -48.54 -70.05 -3.17
N THR A 389 -49.00 -70.23 -4.41
CA THR A 389 -48.28 -70.94 -5.48
C THR A 389 -47.34 -70.01 -6.25
N PHE A 390 -47.79 -68.79 -6.55
CA PHE A 390 -47.06 -67.84 -7.37
C PHE A 390 -46.21 -66.85 -6.58
N GLY A 391 -46.61 -66.48 -5.35
CA GLY A 391 -45.88 -65.54 -4.49
C GLY A 391 -44.39 -65.85 -4.40
N PRO A 392 -43.97 -67.04 -3.91
CA PRO A 392 -42.56 -67.42 -3.81
C PRO A 392 -41.80 -67.46 -5.14
N ILE A 393 -42.49 -67.58 -6.28
CA ILE A 393 -41.87 -67.54 -7.61
C ILE A 393 -41.61 -66.09 -8.03
N MET A 394 -42.58 -65.20 -7.80
CA MET A 394 -42.40 -63.76 -8.01
C MET A 394 -41.36 -63.18 -7.05
N ASP A 395 -41.32 -63.64 -5.79
CA ASP A 395 -40.37 -63.18 -4.78
C ASP A 395 -38.92 -63.40 -5.24
N ALA A 396 -38.62 -64.61 -5.72
CA ALA A 396 -37.32 -64.99 -6.25
C ALA A 396 -37.00 -64.31 -7.59
N GLN A 397 -38.02 -63.95 -8.39
CA GLN A 397 -37.83 -63.16 -9.62
C GLN A 397 -37.46 -61.70 -9.29
N VAL A 398 -38.11 -61.08 -8.30
CA VAL A 398 -37.76 -59.74 -7.79
C VAL A 398 -36.37 -59.74 -7.16
N GLU A 399 -36.06 -60.73 -6.31
CA GLU A 399 -34.74 -60.90 -5.69
C GLU A 399 -33.63 -61.08 -6.74
N SER A 400 -33.85 -61.91 -7.77
CA SER A 400 -32.91 -62.06 -8.87
C SER A 400 -32.75 -60.79 -9.71
N PHE A 401 -33.83 -60.01 -9.88
CA PHE A 401 -33.82 -58.76 -10.64
C PHE A 401 -33.04 -57.68 -9.89
N VAL A 402 -33.44 -57.34 -8.66
CA VAL A 402 -32.75 -56.36 -7.80
C VAL A 402 -31.31 -56.81 -7.52
N GLY A 403 -31.11 -58.11 -7.32
CA GLY A 403 -29.81 -58.74 -7.14
C GLY A 403 -28.81 -58.46 -8.28
N THR A 404 -29.32 -58.38 -9.52
CA THR A 404 -28.53 -58.19 -10.75
C THR A 404 -28.40 -56.72 -11.16
N GLN A 405 -29.46 -55.92 -11.01
CA GLN A 405 -29.52 -54.54 -11.52
C GLN A 405 -28.97 -53.49 -10.55
N VAL A 406 -29.07 -53.73 -9.23
CA VAL A 406 -28.56 -52.80 -8.21
C VAL A 406 -27.24 -53.35 -7.65
N PRO A 407 -26.11 -52.63 -7.73
CA PRO A 407 -24.87 -53.09 -7.11
C PRO A 407 -24.97 -53.05 -5.56
N SER A 408 -24.11 -53.79 -4.86
CA SER A 408 -24.11 -53.79 -3.39
C SER A 408 -23.32 -52.62 -2.79
N GLN A 409 -22.39 -52.05 -3.56
CA GLN A 409 -21.61 -50.86 -3.25
C GLN A 409 -21.55 -49.97 -4.49
N LEU A 410 -21.44 -48.66 -4.30
CA LEU A 410 -21.00 -47.71 -5.32
C LEU A 410 -19.76 -46.99 -4.78
N THR A 411 -18.83 -46.65 -5.65
CA THR A 411 -17.64 -45.87 -5.30
C THR A 411 -17.65 -44.61 -6.15
N TYR A 412 -17.47 -43.46 -5.53
CA TYR A 412 -17.35 -42.15 -6.15
C TYR A 412 -15.90 -41.69 -6.07
N SER A 413 -15.32 -41.30 -7.20
CA SER A 413 -13.91 -40.95 -7.33
C SER A 413 -13.71 -39.52 -7.87
N LEU A 414 -12.47 -39.04 -7.82
CA LEU A 414 -12.08 -37.78 -8.45
C LEU A 414 -12.48 -37.68 -9.92
N ALA A 415 -12.41 -38.80 -10.67
CA ALA A 415 -12.77 -38.81 -12.09
C ALA A 415 -14.29 -38.63 -12.31
N ASP A 416 -15.11 -39.09 -11.36
CA ASP A 416 -16.56 -38.88 -11.39
C ASP A 416 -16.88 -37.40 -11.10
N PHE A 417 -16.22 -36.79 -10.10
CA PHE A 417 -16.34 -35.36 -9.81
C PHE A 417 -15.86 -34.47 -10.98
N GLU A 418 -14.66 -34.72 -11.53
CA GLU A 418 -14.11 -34.01 -12.69
C GLU A 418 -15.04 -34.12 -13.93
N SER A 419 -15.80 -35.22 -14.07
CA SER A 419 -16.80 -35.39 -15.13
C SER A 419 -18.09 -34.57 -14.91
N GLN A 420 -18.44 -34.27 -13.66
CA GLN A 420 -19.65 -33.54 -13.28
C GLN A 420 -19.44 -32.02 -13.33
N VAL A 421 -18.27 -31.52 -12.88
CA VAL A 421 -17.93 -30.09 -12.96
C VAL A 421 -17.48 -29.63 -14.36
N GLY A 422 -17.48 -30.51 -15.35
CA GLY A 422 -17.39 -30.13 -16.77
C GLY A 422 -16.00 -29.69 -17.26
N GLY A 423 -14.90 -30.04 -16.58
CA GLY A 423 -13.53 -30.01 -17.11
C GLY A 423 -12.99 -28.67 -17.65
N GLY A 424 -13.64 -27.53 -17.37
CA GLY A 424 -13.22 -26.18 -17.77
C GLY A 424 -12.56 -25.36 -16.67
N LEU A 425 -12.56 -25.87 -15.43
CA LEU A 425 -11.75 -25.36 -14.32
C LEU A 425 -10.28 -25.78 -14.51
N GLU A 426 -9.34 -25.12 -13.81
CA GLU A 426 -8.03 -25.73 -13.55
C GLU A 426 -8.23 -27.13 -12.96
N THR A 427 -7.32 -28.08 -13.22
CA THR A 427 -7.54 -29.46 -12.77
C THR A 427 -7.66 -29.46 -11.25
N VAL A 428 -8.54 -30.31 -10.69
CA VAL A 428 -8.86 -30.28 -9.26
C VAL A 428 -7.61 -30.54 -8.40
N LYS A 429 -6.60 -31.19 -8.99
CA LYS A 429 -5.25 -31.42 -8.45
C LYS A 429 -4.39 -30.16 -8.34
N ASP A 430 -4.57 -29.20 -9.23
CA ASP A 430 -3.88 -27.90 -9.19
C ASP A 430 -4.55 -26.97 -8.18
N LEU A 431 -5.89 -26.97 -8.10
CA LEU A 431 -6.61 -26.30 -7.01
C LEU A 431 -6.23 -26.91 -5.65
N ARG A 432 -6.21 -28.24 -5.52
CA ARG A 432 -5.70 -28.93 -4.32
C ARG A 432 -4.28 -28.48 -3.95
N ARG A 433 -3.39 -28.33 -4.94
CA ARG A 433 -2.03 -27.85 -4.69
C ARG A 433 -2.04 -26.43 -4.09
N ARG A 434 -2.81 -25.50 -4.66
CA ARG A 434 -3.00 -24.13 -4.12
C ARG A 434 -3.63 -24.10 -2.72
N VAL A 435 -4.36 -25.14 -2.33
CA VAL A 435 -4.95 -25.28 -0.99
C VAL A 435 -3.97 -25.83 0.04
N ILE A 436 -3.09 -26.76 -0.34
CA ILE A 436 -2.12 -27.42 0.56
C ILE A 436 -0.81 -26.64 0.67
N ASP A 437 -0.24 -26.20 -0.46
CA ASP A 437 1.01 -25.45 -0.50
C ASP A 437 0.76 -23.94 -0.25
N GLY A 438 -0.50 -23.50 -0.36
CA GLY A 438 -0.92 -22.10 -0.40
C GLY A 438 -0.74 -21.47 -1.79
N VAL A 439 -1.01 -20.16 -1.87
CA VAL A 439 -0.62 -19.32 -3.02
C VAL A 439 0.56 -18.45 -2.59
N SER A 440 1.75 -18.76 -3.10
CA SER A 440 2.97 -18.00 -2.87
C SER A 440 3.05 -16.78 -3.80
N PHE A 441 3.54 -15.66 -3.27
CA PHE A 441 3.97 -14.48 -4.02
C PHE A 441 5.36 -14.06 -3.55
N THR A 442 6.33 -14.07 -4.48
CA THR A 442 7.76 -13.88 -4.23
C THR A 442 8.29 -12.62 -4.88
N GLU A 443 9.54 -12.28 -4.56
CA GLU A 443 10.33 -11.26 -5.27
C GLU A 443 10.29 -11.43 -6.81
N GLN A 444 10.35 -12.66 -7.32
CA GLN A 444 10.32 -12.92 -8.76
C GLN A 444 8.94 -12.64 -9.37
N ASP A 445 7.86 -12.91 -8.64
CA ASP A 445 6.51 -12.57 -9.07
C ASP A 445 6.28 -11.05 -9.07
N LEU A 446 6.92 -10.32 -8.15
CA LEU A 446 6.94 -8.85 -8.14
C LEU A 446 7.75 -8.27 -9.31
N ILE A 447 8.92 -8.83 -9.64
CA ILE A 447 9.71 -8.45 -10.83
C ILE A 447 8.90 -8.69 -12.10
N ASP A 448 8.23 -9.84 -12.21
CA ASP A 448 7.42 -10.20 -13.38
C ASP A 448 6.13 -9.36 -13.51
N ALA A 449 5.60 -8.83 -12.40
CA ALA A 449 4.48 -7.89 -12.39
C ALA A 449 4.89 -6.42 -12.66
N LEU A 450 6.12 -6.03 -12.34
CA LEU A 450 6.68 -4.71 -12.66
C LEU A 450 7.22 -4.63 -14.10
N ALA A 451 7.61 -5.76 -14.68
CA ALA A 451 8.11 -5.85 -16.04
C ALA A 451 7.01 -5.66 -17.10
N ILE A 452 7.38 -5.11 -18.26
CA ILE A 452 6.50 -5.07 -19.43
C ILE A 452 6.46 -6.46 -20.05
N GLU A 453 5.25 -6.97 -20.29
CA GLU A 453 5.02 -8.34 -20.74
C GLU A 453 5.86 -8.68 -22.00
N ASN A 454 6.65 -9.75 -21.93
CA ASN A 454 7.55 -10.25 -22.96
C ASN A 454 8.78 -9.36 -23.31
N ASP A 455 9.12 -8.33 -22.54
CA ASP A 455 10.40 -7.60 -22.70
C ASP A 455 11.46 -7.96 -21.64
N PRO A 456 12.56 -8.67 -22.02
CA PRO A 456 13.67 -8.97 -21.12
C PRO A 456 14.44 -7.75 -20.61
N ALA A 457 14.39 -6.59 -21.28
CA ALA A 457 15.05 -5.39 -20.77
C ALA A 457 14.31 -4.84 -19.53
N SER A 458 12.99 -4.68 -19.63
CA SER A 458 12.16 -4.22 -18.50
C SER A 458 12.28 -5.09 -17.23
N ARG A 459 12.54 -6.40 -17.35
CA ARG A 459 12.83 -7.27 -16.19
C ARG A 459 14.13 -6.90 -15.48
N VAL A 460 15.19 -6.58 -16.23
CA VAL A 460 16.48 -6.14 -15.67
C VAL A 460 16.33 -4.75 -15.03
N ASP A 461 15.55 -3.86 -15.65
CA ASP A 461 15.26 -2.55 -15.09
C ASP A 461 14.42 -2.64 -13.80
N ALA A 462 13.47 -3.58 -13.72
CA ALA A 462 12.70 -3.87 -12.51
C ALA A 462 13.54 -4.51 -11.39
N GLU A 463 14.39 -5.50 -11.70
CA GLU A 463 15.33 -6.09 -10.75
C GLU A 463 16.30 -5.03 -10.18
N ALA A 464 16.84 -4.17 -11.04
CA ALA A 464 17.71 -3.06 -10.63
C ALA A 464 16.98 -2.02 -9.76
N LEU A 465 15.70 -1.74 -10.03
CA LEU A 465 14.87 -0.85 -9.23
C LEU A 465 14.62 -1.41 -7.83
N LEU A 466 14.28 -2.70 -7.71
CA LEU A 466 14.09 -3.34 -6.40
C LEU A 466 15.41 -3.38 -5.59
N GLN A 467 16.54 -3.71 -6.23
CA GLN A 467 17.86 -3.68 -5.59
C GLN A 467 18.22 -2.28 -5.08
N VAL A 468 17.88 -1.20 -5.81
CA VAL A 468 18.10 0.19 -5.35
C VAL A 468 17.18 0.56 -4.18
N LEU A 469 15.95 0.04 -4.12
CA LEU A 469 15.06 0.27 -2.98
C LEU A 469 15.55 -0.46 -1.72
N ALA A 470 15.87 -1.76 -1.83
CA ALA A 470 16.34 -2.58 -0.71
C ALA A 470 17.71 -2.16 -0.17
N ALA A 471 18.63 -1.72 -1.04
CA ALA A 471 19.95 -1.21 -0.62
C ALA A 471 19.90 0.19 0.03
N GLY A 472 18.77 0.88 -0.05
CA GLY A 472 18.60 2.27 0.37
C GLY A 472 18.76 3.26 -0.79
N VAL A 473 17.85 4.25 -0.83
CA VAL A 473 17.79 5.24 -1.91
C VAL A 473 18.86 6.32 -1.72
N VAL A 474 20.08 5.98 -2.12
CA VAL A 474 21.24 6.87 -2.12
C VAL A 474 21.40 7.54 -3.49
N ILE A 475 21.18 8.85 -3.56
CA ILE A 475 21.27 9.62 -4.81
C ILE A 475 22.70 10.14 -4.98
N THR A 476 23.45 9.59 -5.92
CA THR A 476 24.78 10.08 -6.30
C THR A 476 24.74 11.01 -7.50
N GLU A 477 25.82 11.76 -7.75
CA GLU A 477 26.03 12.51 -9.01
C GLU A 477 25.67 11.65 -10.24
N LYS A 478 26.20 10.43 -10.30
CA LYS A 478 26.04 9.53 -11.43
C LYS A 478 24.57 9.20 -11.71
N ASN A 479 23.77 8.96 -10.65
CA ASN A 479 22.34 8.70 -10.78
C ASN A 479 21.60 9.87 -11.44
N ILE A 480 22.08 11.11 -11.27
CA ILE A 480 21.53 12.29 -11.95
C ILE A 480 22.12 12.42 -13.37
N THR A 481 23.44 12.32 -13.55
CA THR A 481 24.06 12.54 -14.87
C THR A 481 23.67 11.50 -15.92
N ASP A 482 23.51 10.24 -15.53
CA ASP A 482 23.15 9.16 -16.46
C ASP A 482 21.68 9.28 -16.93
N ASN A 483 20.81 9.90 -16.13
CA ASN A 483 19.41 10.20 -16.47
C ASN A 483 19.23 11.55 -17.20
N LEU A 484 20.24 12.42 -17.20
CA LEU A 484 20.20 13.70 -17.89
C LEU A 484 20.58 13.56 -19.37
N ILE A 485 19.81 14.21 -20.25
CA ILE A 485 20.21 14.37 -21.65
C ILE A 485 21.58 15.07 -21.75
N PRO A 486 22.46 14.73 -22.72
CA PRO A 486 23.83 15.26 -22.75
C PRO A 486 23.96 16.78 -22.77
N SER A 487 22.96 17.49 -23.30
CA SER A 487 22.89 18.96 -23.28
C SER A 487 22.59 19.55 -21.91
N ALA A 488 21.99 18.78 -20.99
CA ALA A 488 21.74 19.18 -19.61
C ALA A 488 22.96 18.88 -18.71
N VAL A 489 23.64 17.73 -18.92
CA VAL A 489 24.94 17.46 -18.30
C VAL A 489 25.95 18.55 -18.65
N GLN A 490 26.06 18.92 -19.94
CA GLN A 490 26.94 20.02 -20.36
C GLN A 490 26.53 21.38 -19.75
N GLN A 491 25.24 21.63 -19.49
CA GLN A 491 24.80 22.84 -18.78
C GLN A 491 25.21 22.82 -17.30
N LEU A 492 25.15 21.67 -16.64
CA LEU A 492 25.61 21.50 -15.26
C LEU A 492 27.14 21.76 -15.16
N ASP A 493 27.93 21.19 -16.07
CA ASP A 493 29.37 21.46 -16.19
C ASP A 493 29.67 22.93 -16.44
N ASP A 494 28.97 23.58 -17.38
CA ASP A 494 29.14 24.99 -17.66
C ASP A 494 28.78 25.85 -16.43
N VAL A 495 27.68 25.55 -15.73
CA VAL A 495 27.26 26.22 -14.48
C VAL A 495 28.29 26.04 -13.37
N ARG A 496 28.72 24.81 -13.06
CA ARG A 496 29.77 24.49 -12.09
C ARG A 496 31.06 25.24 -12.44
N GLY A 497 31.42 25.27 -13.71
CA GLY A 497 32.52 26.07 -14.25
C GLY A 497 32.33 27.58 -14.09
N TYR A 498 31.11 28.12 -14.27
CA TYR A 498 30.80 29.55 -14.09
C TYR A 498 30.78 29.95 -12.61
N VAL A 499 30.28 29.10 -11.71
CA VAL A 499 30.27 29.31 -10.25
C VAL A 499 31.71 29.35 -9.74
N ASN A 500 32.55 28.37 -10.08
CA ASN A 500 33.97 28.35 -9.71
C ASN A 500 34.72 29.59 -10.28
N ARG A 501 34.47 29.98 -11.53
CA ARG A 501 34.98 31.24 -12.11
C ARG A 501 34.45 32.48 -11.38
N GLY A 502 33.20 32.50 -10.94
CA GLY A 502 32.60 33.59 -10.16
C GLY A 502 33.26 33.75 -8.79
N LEU A 503 33.42 32.65 -8.06
CA LEU A 503 34.05 32.60 -6.73
C LEU A 503 35.54 32.97 -6.80
N SER A 504 36.30 32.43 -7.75
CA SER A 504 37.72 32.75 -7.94
C SER A 504 37.96 34.19 -8.43
N LEU A 505 36.98 34.84 -9.08
CA LEU A 505 37.02 36.27 -9.45
C LEU A 505 36.36 37.19 -8.41
N ARG A 506 35.65 36.67 -7.40
CA ARG A 506 34.92 37.44 -6.37
C ARG A 506 35.79 38.48 -5.68
N TRP A 507 37.05 38.15 -5.37
CA TRP A 507 37.99 39.09 -4.76
C TRP A 507 38.43 40.23 -5.69
N LEU A 508 38.51 40.00 -7.01
CA LEU A 508 38.85 41.02 -8.00
C LEU A 508 37.74 42.07 -8.14
N LEU A 509 36.46 41.66 -8.04
CA LEU A 509 35.33 42.59 -7.99
C LEU A 509 35.44 43.53 -6.78
N TRP A 510 35.74 43.00 -5.59
CA TRP A 510 35.91 43.82 -4.40
C TRP A 510 37.16 44.72 -4.45
N VAL A 511 38.26 44.28 -5.07
CA VAL A 511 39.44 45.14 -5.35
C VAL A 511 39.08 46.28 -6.33
N LEU A 512 38.31 45.99 -7.39
CA LEU A 512 37.82 46.98 -8.35
C LEU A 512 36.94 48.05 -7.68
N VAL A 513 36.08 47.64 -6.74
CA VAL A 513 35.22 48.51 -5.93
C VAL A 513 36.03 49.37 -4.93
N LEU A 514 37.06 48.81 -4.29
CA LEU A 514 37.88 49.54 -3.31
C LEU A 514 38.80 50.60 -3.96
N MET A 515 39.24 50.39 -5.20
CA MET A 515 40.16 51.31 -5.89
C MET A 515 39.63 52.76 -6.04
N PRO A 516 38.40 53.02 -6.53
CA PRO A 516 37.83 54.38 -6.51
C PRO A 516 37.57 54.90 -5.09
N LEU A 517 37.23 54.05 -4.11
CA LEU A 517 37.06 54.50 -2.72
C LEU A 517 38.36 55.08 -2.13
N ILE A 518 39.49 54.41 -2.40
CA ILE A 518 40.83 54.89 -2.03
C ILE A 518 41.13 56.22 -2.75
N ALA A 519 40.85 56.32 -4.06
CA ALA A 519 41.05 57.54 -4.83
C ALA A 519 40.22 58.72 -4.28
N ILE A 520 38.94 58.50 -3.93
CA ILE A 520 38.06 59.48 -3.27
C ILE A 520 38.66 59.95 -1.95
N GLY A 521 39.13 59.03 -1.11
CA GLY A 521 39.80 59.35 0.15
C GLY A 521 41.00 60.28 -0.06
N PHE A 522 41.90 59.95 -0.99
CA PHE A 522 43.09 60.76 -1.30
C PHE A 522 42.77 62.10 -1.97
N ILE A 523 41.75 62.18 -2.83
CA ILE A 523 41.36 63.40 -3.57
C ILE A 523 40.54 64.35 -2.69
N GLY A 524 39.67 63.85 -1.82
CA GLY A 524 38.89 64.66 -0.87
C GLY A 524 39.70 65.09 0.36
N GLY A 525 40.51 64.19 0.92
CA GLY A 525 41.28 64.43 2.15
C GLY A 525 42.52 65.31 1.96
N ARG A 526 42.71 66.29 2.85
CA ARG A 526 43.98 67.05 3.00
C ARG A 526 44.91 66.48 4.11
N GLY A 527 44.61 65.29 4.62
CA GLY A 527 45.38 64.57 5.64
C GLY A 527 44.61 63.31 6.09
N TRP A 528 45.24 62.38 6.81
CA TRP A 528 44.65 61.07 7.17
C TRP A 528 43.23 61.14 7.74
N ALA A 529 43.00 61.99 8.73
CA ALA A 529 41.67 62.26 9.31
C ALA A 529 40.62 62.64 8.25
N GLY A 530 41.01 63.42 7.24
CA GLY A 530 40.16 63.79 6.12
C GLY A 530 39.99 62.68 5.07
N ARG A 531 41.02 61.84 4.84
CA ARG A 531 40.92 60.69 3.92
C ARG A 531 39.90 59.67 4.43
N LEU A 532 39.97 59.34 5.73
CA LEU A 532 39.04 58.43 6.40
C LEU A 532 37.60 58.96 6.36
N LYS A 533 37.38 60.26 6.59
CA LYS A 533 36.05 60.89 6.44
C LYS A 533 35.49 60.77 5.02
N TRP A 534 36.30 61.02 3.99
CA TRP A 534 35.82 60.93 2.60
C TRP A 534 35.56 59.48 2.17
N ALA A 535 36.45 58.54 2.51
CA ALA A 535 36.25 57.13 2.19
C ALA A 535 35.06 56.52 2.96
N GLY A 536 35.05 56.61 4.30
CA GLY A 536 33.98 56.04 5.12
C GLY A 536 32.62 56.72 4.91
N GLY A 537 32.61 58.05 4.72
CA GLY A 537 31.39 58.80 4.46
C GLY A 537 30.75 58.46 3.10
N VAL A 538 31.56 58.32 2.05
CA VAL A 538 31.03 57.89 0.74
C VAL A 538 30.63 56.41 0.77
N ALA A 539 31.40 55.53 1.42
CA ALA A 539 31.01 54.12 1.58
C ALA A 539 29.64 53.98 2.27
N ALA A 540 29.43 54.66 3.41
CA ALA A 540 28.17 54.58 4.14
C ALA A 540 26.99 55.17 3.35
N VAL A 541 27.17 56.31 2.66
CA VAL A 541 26.10 56.94 1.86
C VAL A 541 25.77 56.10 0.62
N CYS A 542 26.77 55.58 -0.10
CA CYS A 542 26.53 54.72 -1.26
C CYS A 542 25.92 53.37 -0.87
N ALA A 543 26.34 52.78 0.26
CA ALA A 543 25.73 51.56 0.77
C ALA A 543 24.27 51.78 1.19
N LEU A 544 23.94 52.92 1.82
CA LEU A 544 22.55 53.28 2.13
C LEU A 544 21.71 53.55 0.88
N ILE A 545 22.29 54.18 -0.15
CA ILE A 545 21.62 54.39 -1.45
C ILE A 545 21.36 53.04 -2.13
N VAL A 546 22.28 52.08 -2.08
CA VAL A 546 22.06 50.73 -2.65
C VAL A 546 21.07 49.92 -1.82
N TYR A 547 21.15 49.93 -0.48
CA TYR A 547 20.15 49.32 0.41
C TYR A 547 18.73 49.81 0.07
N SER A 548 18.57 51.13 -0.05
CA SER A 548 17.29 51.77 -0.34
C SER A 548 16.86 51.57 -1.79
N GLY A 549 17.82 51.57 -2.73
CA GLY A 549 17.58 51.37 -4.16
C GLY A 549 17.19 49.94 -4.51
N ILE A 550 17.69 48.94 -3.78
CA ILE A 550 17.23 47.55 -3.85
C ILE A 550 15.78 47.48 -3.37
N ALA A 551 15.47 47.98 -2.17
CA ALA A 551 14.11 47.93 -1.61
C ALA A 551 13.07 48.68 -2.48
N VAL A 552 13.39 49.89 -2.94
CA VAL A 552 12.49 50.68 -3.81
C VAL A 552 12.42 50.09 -5.22
N GLY A 553 13.54 49.60 -5.76
CA GLY A 553 13.56 48.91 -7.06
C GLY A 553 12.68 47.66 -7.06
N TRP A 554 12.67 46.90 -5.96
CA TRP A 554 11.81 45.74 -5.79
C TRP A 554 10.33 46.11 -5.83
N SER A 555 9.90 47.20 -5.20
CA SER A 555 8.50 47.67 -5.29
C SER A 555 8.05 48.12 -6.69
N PHE A 556 8.97 48.22 -7.67
CA PHE A 556 8.64 48.38 -9.09
C PHE A 556 8.73 47.07 -9.89
N ILE A 557 9.38 46.03 -9.34
CA ILE A 557 9.36 44.66 -9.89
C ILE A 557 8.06 43.97 -9.47
N ASP A 558 7.68 44.11 -8.20
CA ASP A 558 6.42 43.67 -7.59
C ASP A 558 5.20 44.08 -8.46
N VAL A 559 5.07 45.38 -8.72
CA VAL A 559 4.07 46.00 -9.63
C VAL A 559 4.25 45.63 -11.11
N ALA A 560 5.36 44.96 -11.49
CA ALA A 560 5.58 44.43 -12.84
C ALA A 560 5.32 42.92 -12.93
N THR A 561 5.39 42.16 -11.83
CA THR A 561 4.90 40.77 -11.74
C THR A 561 3.39 40.71 -11.96
N ASP A 562 2.65 41.71 -11.46
CA ASP A 562 1.24 42.02 -11.79
C ASP A 562 0.92 42.14 -13.31
N TYR A 563 1.96 42.24 -14.15
CA TYR A 563 1.87 42.36 -15.61
C TYR A 563 2.59 41.23 -16.37
N ILE A 564 3.17 40.24 -15.67
CA ILE A 564 3.58 38.99 -16.29
C ILE A 564 2.28 38.18 -16.48
N PRO A 565 1.93 37.79 -17.72
CA PRO A 565 0.69 37.04 -17.96
C PRO A 565 0.72 35.74 -17.16
N ASP A 566 -0.46 35.33 -16.73
CA ASP A 566 -0.69 34.44 -15.59
C ASP A 566 0.21 33.20 -15.64
N TYR A 567 0.86 32.89 -14.52
CA TYR A 567 1.59 31.63 -14.33
C TYR A 567 0.61 30.46 -14.10
N GLU A 568 -0.54 30.47 -14.79
CA GLU A 568 -1.53 29.40 -14.82
C GLU A 568 -0.81 28.08 -15.13
N ALA A 569 -0.88 27.15 -14.19
CA ALA A 569 -0.46 25.78 -14.44
C ALA A 569 -1.28 25.26 -15.64
N ASN A 570 -0.60 24.97 -16.76
CA ASN A 570 -1.23 24.46 -17.98
C ASN A 570 -1.56 22.97 -17.84
N LEU A 571 -2.42 22.67 -16.87
CA LEU A 571 -2.90 21.34 -16.52
C LEU A 571 -3.72 20.78 -17.69
N SER A 572 -3.61 19.47 -17.93
CA SER A 572 -4.44 18.81 -18.94
C SER A 572 -5.91 18.82 -18.51
N ALA A 573 -6.84 18.74 -19.48
CA ALA A 573 -8.27 18.64 -19.17
C ALA A 573 -8.60 17.38 -18.33
N GLU A 574 -7.81 16.32 -18.51
CA GLU A 574 -7.84 15.07 -17.75
C GLU A 574 -7.37 15.27 -16.30
N PHE A 575 -6.24 15.95 -16.06
CA PHE A 575 -5.80 16.29 -14.70
C PHE A 575 -6.84 17.14 -13.97
N ARG A 576 -7.44 18.13 -14.66
CA ARG A 576 -8.52 18.96 -14.09
C ARG A 576 -9.82 18.20 -13.80
N ALA A 577 -10.03 17.03 -14.41
CA ALA A 577 -11.17 16.16 -14.14
C ALA A 577 -10.88 15.17 -13.01
N ASN A 578 -9.65 14.65 -12.95
CA ASN A 578 -9.24 13.62 -11.99
C ASN A 578 -8.84 14.20 -10.62
N TYR A 579 -8.37 15.45 -10.59
CA TYR A 579 -7.89 16.14 -9.38
C TYR A 579 -8.49 17.54 -9.24
N PRO A 580 -9.81 17.67 -8.98
CA PRO A 580 -10.50 18.96 -8.96
C PRO A 580 -10.09 19.87 -7.79
N ARG A 581 -9.96 19.37 -6.55
CA ARG A 581 -9.56 20.19 -5.39
C ARG A 581 -8.13 20.70 -5.56
N LEU A 582 -7.21 19.82 -5.96
CA LEU A 582 -5.81 20.17 -6.23
C LEU A 582 -5.66 21.10 -7.44
N THR A 583 -6.52 20.96 -8.46
CA THR A 583 -6.56 21.89 -9.60
C THR A 583 -6.95 23.31 -9.18
N VAL A 584 -7.91 23.46 -8.26
CA VAL A 584 -8.29 24.78 -7.72
C VAL A 584 -7.13 25.39 -6.95
N GLU A 585 -6.42 24.60 -6.14
CA GLU A 585 -5.24 25.06 -5.40
C GLU A 585 -4.09 25.51 -6.31
N LEU A 586 -3.72 24.68 -7.31
CA LEU A 586 -2.64 24.94 -8.27
C LEU A 586 -2.92 26.08 -9.27
N VAL A 587 -4.17 26.52 -9.39
CA VAL A 587 -4.60 27.65 -10.23
C VAL A 587 -4.97 28.87 -9.37
N SER A 588 -4.84 28.79 -8.05
CA SER A 588 -5.02 29.92 -7.13
C SER A 588 -3.83 30.89 -7.15
N ASP A 589 -3.97 32.02 -6.46
CA ASP A 589 -2.87 32.97 -6.24
C ASP A 589 -1.85 32.46 -5.20
N GLU A 590 -2.17 31.46 -4.36
CA GLU A 590 -1.31 31.02 -3.24
C GLU A 590 0.06 30.45 -3.70
N PRO A 591 0.18 29.62 -4.77
CA PRO A 591 1.48 29.29 -5.37
C PRO A 591 2.33 30.52 -5.73
N VAL A 592 1.69 31.58 -6.22
CA VAL A 592 2.35 32.83 -6.61
C VAL A 592 2.76 33.62 -5.37
N GLU A 593 1.91 33.70 -4.34
CA GLU A 593 2.28 34.29 -3.06
C GLU A 593 3.44 33.53 -2.38
N ARG A 594 3.46 32.20 -2.40
CA ARG A 594 4.57 31.38 -1.88
C ARG A 594 5.88 31.70 -2.61
N LEU A 595 5.84 31.83 -3.94
CA LEU A 595 6.98 32.26 -4.75
C LEU A 595 7.41 33.70 -4.44
N GLN A 596 6.47 34.64 -4.27
CA GLN A 596 6.76 36.01 -3.85
C GLN A 596 7.43 36.04 -2.48
N ARG A 597 6.95 35.27 -1.49
CA ARG A 597 7.54 35.17 -0.14
C ARG A 597 8.97 34.59 -0.18
N ALA A 598 9.23 33.61 -1.04
CA ALA A 598 10.59 33.11 -1.32
C ALA A 598 11.50 34.20 -1.92
N LEU A 599 11.03 34.88 -2.97
CA LEU A 599 11.75 35.96 -3.65
C LEU A 599 12.01 37.16 -2.72
N ASP A 600 11.10 37.45 -1.79
CA ASP A 600 11.30 38.47 -0.76
C ASP A 600 12.33 38.04 0.29
N SER A 601 12.41 36.73 0.62
CA SER A 601 13.51 36.19 1.42
C SER A 601 14.87 36.38 0.74
N TRP A 602 14.94 36.09 -0.56
CA TRP A 602 16.12 36.35 -1.38
C TRP A 602 16.49 37.84 -1.44
N GLN A 603 15.52 38.73 -1.63
CA GLN A 603 15.73 40.18 -1.64
C GLN A 603 16.22 40.70 -0.29
N ARG A 604 15.71 40.17 0.84
CA ARG A 604 16.23 40.48 2.18
C ARG A 604 17.71 40.09 2.29
N GLY A 605 18.11 38.92 1.77
CA GLY A 605 19.51 38.50 1.65
C GLY A 605 20.37 39.50 0.85
N TRP A 606 19.98 39.76 -0.40
CA TRP A 606 20.66 40.69 -1.30
C TRP A 606 20.87 42.08 -0.68
N ARG A 607 19.82 42.61 -0.04
CA ARG A 607 19.84 43.92 0.61
C ARG A 607 20.73 43.92 1.86
N ASN A 608 20.72 42.85 2.65
CA ASN A 608 21.51 42.73 3.88
C ASN A 608 23.02 42.73 3.63
N GLN A 609 23.50 42.31 2.46
CA GLN A 609 24.93 42.40 2.09
C GLN A 609 25.51 43.83 2.20
N THR A 610 24.68 44.86 2.06
CA THR A 610 25.10 46.27 2.18
C THR A 610 25.24 46.75 3.63
N VAL A 611 24.65 46.04 4.60
CA VAL A 611 24.60 46.47 6.01
C VAL A 611 25.99 46.50 6.67
N PRO A 612 26.87 45.49 6.50
CA PRO A 612 28.26 45.58 6.95
C PRO A 612 29.01 46.79 6.36
N TRP A 613 28.75 47.15 5.10
CA TRP A 613 29.37 48.31 4.46
C TRP A 613 28.87 49.65 5.00
N MET A 614 27.58 49.75 5.37
CA MET A 614 27.07 50.92 6.10
C MET A 614 27.76 51.08 7.46
N PHE A 615 27.83 50.02 8.28
CA PHE A 615 28.49 50.07 9.59
C PHE A 615 30.00 50.34 9.47
N ALA A 616 30.72 49.66 8.57
CA ALA A 616 32.14 49.88 8.34
C ALA A 616 32.43 51.32 7.87
N GLY A 617 31.60 51.86 6.96
CA GLY A 617 31.69 53.25 6.51
C GLY A 617 31.52 54.26 7.65
N ILE A 618 30.52 54.04 8.51
CA ILE A 618 30.27 54.86 9.71
C ILE A 618 31.43 54.79 10.70
N VAL A 619 31.98 53.60 10.97
CA VAL A 619 33.13 53.42 11.88
C VAL A 619 34.39 54.10 11.33
N VAL A 620 34.69 53.94 10.04
CA VAL A 620 35.83 54.61 9.37
C VAL A 620 35.65 56.14 9.38
N PHE A 621 34.44 56.64 9.15
CA PHE A 621 34.11 58.06 9.24
C PHE A 621 34.32 58.60 10.67
N ALA A 622 33.83 57.88 11.68
CA ALA A 622 33.96 58.23 13.10
C ALA A 622 35.42 58.23 13.57
N ALA A 623 36.22 57.23 13.16
CA ALA A 623 37.66 57.20 13.39
C ALA A 623 38.36 58.42 12.76
N GLY A 624 38.01 58.77 11.52
CA GLY A 624 38.47 60.00 10.86
C GLY A 624 38.03 61.30 11.57
N ALA A 625 36.90 61.28 12.28
CA ALA A 625 36.41 62.40 13.07
C ALA A 625 37.10 62.53 14.44
N ALA A 626 37.42 61.41 15.10
CA ALA A 626 38.12 61.38 16.39
C ALA A 626 39.63 61.68 16.27
N TRP A 627 40.26 61.30 15.14
CA TRP A 627 41.71 61.39 14.91
C TRP A 627 42.40 62.69 15.38
N PRO A 628 41.86 63.90 15.13
CA PRO A 628 42.51 65.14 15.57
C PRO A 628 42.56 65.33 17.09
N ARG A 629 41.63 64.71 17.85
CA ARG A 629 41.57 64.77 19.32
C ARG A 629 42.53 63.77 19.98
N VAL A 630 42.80 62.64 19.32
CA VAL A 630 43.74 61.62 19.82
C VAL A 630 45.19 62.07 19.59
N ASN A 631 45.48 62.64 18.41
CA ASN A 631 46.86 62.98 18.05
C ASN A 631 47.40 64.19 18.84
N THR A 632 46.54 65.10 19.31
CA THR A 632 46.93 66.17 20.24
C THR A 632 47.25 65.66 21.65
N TRP A 633 46.70 64.51 22.07
CA TRP A 633 46.98 63.89 23.37
C TRP A 633 48.35 63.18 23.42
N ARG A 634 48.84 62.66 22.28
CA ARG A 634 50.20 62.09 22.17
C ARG A 634 51.30 63.15 21.96
N GLY A 635 50.94 64.41 21.67
CA GLY A 635 51.89 65.45 21.28
C GLY A 635 52.72 66.10 22.40
N GLY A 636 52.57 65.69 23.66
CA GLY A 636 53.20 66.39 24.79
C GLY A 636 53.40 65.55 26.05
N ARG A 637 54.42 64.68 26.04
CA ARG A 637 55.04 64.07 27.25
C ARG A 637 56.46 63.57 26.96
N THR A 638 57.43 64.48 26.99
CA THR A 638 58.83 64.12 27.28
C THR A 638 59.04 64.18 28.81
N PRO A 639 59.49 63.09 29.46
CA PRO A 639 59.83 63.15 30.88
C PRO A 639 61.16 63.91 31.08
N PRO A 640 61.30 64.74 32.13
CA PRO A 640 62.54 65.46 32.41
C PRO A 640 63.60 64.54 33.06
N LEU A 641 64.86 64.70 32.66
CA LEU A 641 66.02 64.14 33.34
C LEU A 641 66.38 64.99 34.59
N PRO A 642 66.69 64.38 35.74
CA PRO A 642 67.27 65.08 36.89
C PRO A 642 68.76 65.43 36.66
N PRO A 643 69.32 66.41 37.39
CA PRO A 643 70.67 66.93 37.14
C PRO A 643 71.80 66.05 37.68
N LEU A 644 72.98 66.20 37.06
CA LEU A 644 74.23 65.50 37.39
C LEU A 644 74.84 65.95 38.73
N SER A 645 75.43 64.99 39.44
CA SER A 645 76.49 65.21 40.44
C SER A 645 77.68 64.29 40.14
N LYS A 646 78.87 64.67 40.61
CA LYS A 646 80.17 63.99 40.37
C LYS A 646 80.30 62.76 41.29
N SER A 647 81.21 61.79 41.11
CA SER A 647 82.49 61.76 40.36
C SER A 647 82.98 60.32 40.10
N GLY A 648 83.82 60.09 39.07
CA GLY A 648 84.86 59.05 39.11
C GLY A 648 85.00 58.10 37.92
N ASP A 649 85.85 58.47 36.96
CA ASP A 649 86.58 57.54 36.08
C ASP A 649 87.78 56.89 36.86
N PRO A 650 88.52 55.86 36.38
CA PRO A 650 88.57 55.32 34.99
C PRO A 650 88.71 53.77 34.78
N VAL A 651 88.23 53.25 33.61
CA VAL A 651 88.95 52.39 32.60
C VAL A 651 89.61 51.02 33.03
N PRO A 652 89.69 49.92 32.22
CA PRO A 652 89.06 49.54 30.92
C PRO A 652 88.43 48.10 30.81
N SER A 653 87.71 47.84 29.70
CA SER A 653 87.71 46.69 28.73
C SER A 653 88.36 45.30 29.00
N PRO A 654 88.06 44.23 28.20
CA PRO A 654 86.88 43.90 27.36
C PRO A 654 86.45 42.38 27.44
N SER A 655 85.68 41.89 26.44
CA SER A 655 85.58 40.49 25.91
C SER A 655 84.92 39.40 26.78
N THR A 656 84.39 38.27 26.27
CA THR A 656 83.79 37.80 24.98
C THR A 656 83.17 36.39 25.25
N GLU A 657 82.21 35.89 24.43
CA GLU A 657 81.76 34.46 24.37
C GLU A 657 81.02 33.90 25.64
N SER A 658 80.25 32.80 25.63
CA SER A 658 79.66 31.96 24.56
C SER A 658 78.45 31.12 25.10
N ASP A 659 77.62 30.60 24.19
CA ASP A 659 76.75 29.40 24.35
C ASP A 659 77.57 28.12 24.71
N PRO A 660 77.01 26.92 25.09
CA PRO A 660 75.73 26.35 24.65
C PRO A 660 74.93 25.33 25.56
N LYS A 661 73.74 24.94 25.06
CA LYS A 661 73.13 23.56 25.03
C LYS A 661 72.34 22.94 26.22
N ILE A 662 71.57 21.90 25.84
CA ILE A 662 70.51 21.13 26.53
C ILE A 662 71.05 19.85 27.21
N PRO A 663 70.29 19.19 28.12
CA PRO A 663 69.68 17.89 27.75
C PRO A 663 68.26 17.63 28.34
N SER A 664 67.71 16.43 28.10
CA SER A 664 66.34 15.94 28.36
C SER A 664 66.30 14.62 29.15
N GLU A 665 65.17 14.23 29.78
CA GLU A 665 64.59 12.85 29.71
C GLU A 665 63.20 12.66 30.42
N ASN A 666 62.67 11.42 30.48
CA ASN A 666 61.24 11.01 30.58
C ASN A 666 60.84 10.17 31.83
N VAL A 667 59.67 9.48 31.76
CA VAL A 667 59.07 8.39 32.59
C VAL A 667 57.94 8.87 33.57
N VAL A 668 56.64 8.52 33.54
CA VAL A 668 55.75 7.35 33.17
C VAL A 668 55.26 6.53 34.41
N GLY A 669 53.93 6.29 34.56
CA GLY A 669 53.34 5.31 35.53
C GLY A 669 51.85 5.49 35.93
N ALA A 670 51.12 4.40 36.23
CA ALA A 670 49.67 4.27 36.60
C ALA A 670 49.42 2.86 37.30
N PRO A 671 48.22 2.18 37.42
CA PRO A 671 46.79 2.52 37.14
C PRO A 671 45.66 1.95 38.08
N VAL A 672 44.44 2.54 38.04
CA VAL A 672 43.05 1.90 38.04
C VAL A 672 42.47 1.09 39.26
N THR A 673 41.13 0.85 39.26
CA THR A 673 40.21 0.04 40.14
C THR A 673 39.65 0.70 41.44
N ASP A 674 38.42 0.45 41.97
CA ASP A 674 37.08 0.05 41.45
C ASP A 674 35.97 0.16 42.58
N GLU A 675 34.72 -0.31 42.33
CA GLU A 675 33.61 -0.67 43.27
C GLU A 675 32.44 0.32 43.60
N ASN A 676 31.31 -0.25 44.11
CA ASN A 676 29.94 0.29 44.33
C ASN A 676 29.22 -0.60 45.43
N PRO A 677 27.88 -0.79 45.63
CA PRO A 677 26.60 -0.16 45.18
C PRO A 677 25.53 0.08 46.32
N ASN A 678 24.22 0.10 45.98
CA ASN A 678 22.99 -0.06 46.82
C ASN A 678 22.58 1.12 47.76
N GLU A 679 21.33 1.30 48.25
CA GLU A 679 20.07 0.49 48.20
C GLU A 679 18.75 1.32 48.38
N ASP A 680 17.67 0.83 47.74
CA ASP A 680 16.18 0.90 47.89
C ASP A 680 15.38 1.71 48.95
N GLY A 681 14.09 1.96 48.64
CA GLY A 681 13.00 2.32 49.59
C GLY A 681 11.62 2.57 48.92
N VAL A 682 10.52 1.97 49.41
CA VAL A 682 9.20 1.86 48.71
C VAL A 682 7.98 1.96 49.67
N ALA A 683 6.78 2.28 49.13
CA ALA A 683 5.40 1.92 49.57
C ALA A 683 4.40 3.01 50.09
N ASP A 684 3.33 3.22 49.29
CA ASP A 684 1.88 3.06 49.58
C ASP A 684 0.93 4.04 50.34
N GLU A 685 -0.35 3.88 49.93
CA GLU A 685 -1.68 4.25 50.47
C GLU A 685 -2.28 5.70 50.44
N ALA A 686 -3.12 5.90 49.42
CA ALA A 686 -4.56 6.23 49.49
C ALA A 686 -5.11 7.49 50.19
N THR A 687 -6.00 8.23 49.47
CA THR A 687 -7.24 8.78 50.06
C THR A 687 -8.32 9.07 49.00
N VAL A 688 -9.58 8.98 49.39
CA VAL A 688 -10.79 9.31 48.59
C VAL A 688 -11.36 10.66 49.07
N ASN A 689 -11.95 11.47 48.17
CA ASN A 689 -13.13 12.32 48.47
C ASN A 689 -13.74 13.00 47.22
N GLU A 690 -15.03 12.74 47.02
CA GLU A 690 -16.03 13.63 46.38
C GLU A 690 -16.57 14.64 47.45
N PRO A 691 -17.56 15.55 47.23
CA PRO A 691 -18.56 15.60 46.14
C PRO A 691 -18.95 17.00 45.59
N ASP A 692 -19.92 16.98 44.66
CA ASP A 692 -21.06 17.92 44.48
C ASP A 692 -20.84 19.37 43.97
N SER A 693 -21.35 19.69 42.78
CA SER A 693 -22.53 20.57 42.59
C SER A 693 -22.66 21.19 41.17
N GLY A 694 -23.89 21.21 40.62
CA GLY A 694 -24.19 21.93 39.37
C GLY A 694 -25.39 21.40 38.56
N ALA A 695 -26.62 21.83 38.87
CA ALA A 695 -27.84 21.39 38.18
C ALA A 695 -28.44 22.47 37.25
N GLY A 696 -29.01 22.06 36.10
CA GLY A 696 -29.71 22.99 35.19
C GLY A 696 -30.49 22.36 34.02
N SER A 697 -31.83 22.40 34.11
CA SER A 697 -32.86 22.72 33.09
C SER A 697 -32.47 22.78 31.58
N LYS A 698 -33.30 22.40 30.58
CA LYS A 698 -34.70 21.90 30.51
C LYS A 698 -34.97 21.40 29.04
N PRO A 699 -36.10 20.72 28.71
CA PRO A 699 -36.42 20.26 27.35
C PRO A 699 -37.50 21.09 26.61
N GLU A 700 -37.46 21.08 25.27
CA GLU A 700 -38.54 21.30 24.26
C GLU A 700 -37.88 21.36 22.84
N SER A 701 -38.49 21.12 21.67
CA SER A 701 -39.61 20.25 21.26
C SER A 701 -39.85 20.39 19.73
N GLY A 702 -40.18 19.29 19.02
CA GLY A 702 -40.69 19.33 17.64
C GLY A 702 -39.63 19.60 16.54
N SER A 703 -39.97 19.59 15.24
CA SER A 703 -41.18 19.11 14.56
C SER A 703 -40.92 19.06 13.05
N SER A 704 -41.45 18.03 12.38
CA SER A 704 -41.55 17.82 10.93
C SER A 704 -41.44 19.05 10.00
N THR A 705 -40.63 18.93 8.96
CA THR A 705 -41.08 19.16 7.57
C THR A 705 -40.43 18.11 6.67
#